data_AF-A0A496VP28-F1
#
_entry.id   AF-A0A496VP28-F1
#
_cell.length_a   1.000
_cell.length_b   1.000
_cell.length_c   1.000
_cell.angle_alpha   90.00
_cell.angle_beta   90.00
_cell.angle_gamma   90.00
#
_symmetry.space_group_name_H-M   'P 1'
#
loop_
_entity.id
_entity.type
_entity.pdbx_description
1 polymer ?
#
loop_
_entity_poly.entity_id
_entity_poly.type
_entity_poly.pdbx_seq_one_letter_code
_entity_poly.pdbx_strand_id
1 'polypeptide(L)'
;MSHKTKKVYRFALYGLPGSGKTCLLAALAMQRHPNPLGHSCIWRVFGSSYFDEVESYVDELEDDAIPVEELNEQDKHLLIRQRSQQWMKTAIHKLSEHEVPLPNPTFDEPFVFEYDFIASTHQTFRIELTDYSGQLIDPSLTESELATSLRHKFAEMDGVLILAEAPFMENQLVQKTQKVECKKQVYADLYLLQQAFSLLNCERESCSVLDIPVALLINKWDRYSNIDYTNPAKEQKKLVNLLNSSPPPPHKGLCDVLKFSVTDGNFKVFPVSALGASECVLLEDGDTIEQPIQVNPINAFSLEDAFIWLAQRRNAIDFEEFEERTLKYPTRYQKIGLELLNRFPKYSDETKQIQTILQTGKKVKTIRIFYTIIAIIALWLVTETSLDVINYTKHQIAADSPNATHEQLGEAENWLTQYIAAPYFRHLISKIFFNQEQAQNVLTQLQVHREIFLWEPVKKALQVNLQTALLPASTYLRYYPYGKHAQEALDIKLRAEFRQLKQANEAAFYLLSAQVKEHKQNVNKLNQLLRELRYLPLHPQAETEDMRQQRIALENKLSGLLLQKDIEQKMQAGKFLAAARLLNNQPEIYLSLDFKEDFKKEVLGKIEQQVIIALETNKKLDIADKLLKEYANDFPSSLQTKKGQTKVAALQRKVNERQDERLYEAAKRYKNLEHVQKYLQKAPLQIMSKEVFAYKAFLNSVDPSTTLHKLQLKLLQIHWKDVNDYDNTISVFLNGKRVIYNNKIHAKYYSSIELNDTSPVFVAKPNDQITVTVKIVNEDWFFDDDYGHATVEMPLFELAKGYSLTLRTDKGVKTGVIFFEIAGYPKAPPLPQWQHSDVL
;
A
#
# COMPACT_ATOMS: atom_id res chain seq x y z
N MET A 1 -5.87 4.43 -24.53
CA MET A 1 -4.87 3.36 -24.40
C MET A 1 -5.07 2.69 -23.06
N SER A 2 -5.59 1.46 -23.01
CA SER A 2 -5.75 0.70 -21.77
C SER A 2 -4.37 0.40 -21.19
N HIS A 3 -4.11 0.80 -19.94
CA HIS A 3 -2.90 0.42 -19.21
C HIS A 3 -2.82 -1.11 -19.17
N LYS A 4 -1.93 -1.70 -19.96
CA LYS A 4 -1.63 -3.14 -19.90
C LYS A 4 -1.10 -3.44 -18.50
N THR A 5 -1.85 -4.20 -17.73
CA THR A 5 -1.43 -4.68 -16.41
C THR A 5 -0.24 -5.62 -16.60
N LYS A 6 0.93 -5.25 -16.06
CA LYS A 6 2.12 -6.13 -16.02
C LYS A 6 1.90 -7.23 -14.98
N LYS A 7 2.30 -8.48 -15.28
CA LYS A 7 2.30 -9.58 -14.29
C LYS A 7 3.21 -9.22 -13.11
N VAL A 8 2.71 -9.47 -11.91
CA VAL A 8 3.49 -9.47 -10.66
C VAL A 8 3.83 -10.93 -10.37
N TYR A 9 5.12 -11.26 -10.26
CA TYR A 9 5.58 -12.59 -9.89
C TYR A 9 5.69 -12.67 -8.38
N ARG A 10 5.09 -13.69 -7.77
CA ARG A 10 5.14 -13.91 -6.32
C ARG A 10 6.21 -14.92 -5.97
N PHE A 11 7.26 -14.50 -5.29
CA PHE A 11 8.34 -15.37 -4.86
C PHE A 11 8.38 -15.52 -3.35
N ALA A 12 8.63 -16.74 -2.88
CA ALA A 12 8.90 -17.01 -1.48
C ALA A 12 10.41 -17.00 -1.22
N LEU A 13 10.85 -16.37 -0.13
CA LEU A 13 12.22 -16.42 0.36
C LEU A 13 12.29 -17.24 1.65
N TYR A 14 13.11 -18.29 1.62
CA TYR A 14 13.38 -19.17 2.75
C TYR A 14 14.87 -19.17 3.09
N GLY A 15 15.18 -19.43 4.37
CA GLY A 15 16.53 -19.53 4.87
C GLY A 15 16.54 -19.50 6.40
N LEU A 16 17.53 -20.11 7.01
CA LEU A 16 17.62 -20.16 8.47
C LEU A 16 18.10 -18.84 9.08
N PRO A 17 17.99 -18.65 10.40
CA PRO A 17 18.66 -17.55 11.09
C PRO A 17 20.15 -17.48 10.69
N GLY A 18 20.71 -16.28 10.52
CA GLY A 18 22.12 -16.11 10.12
C GLY A 18 22.42 -16.20 8.61
N SER A 19 21.55 -16.86 7.81
CA SER A 19 21.76 -17.04 6.35
C SER A 19 21.86 -15.73 5.53
N GLY A 20 21.46 -14.61 6.14
CA GLY A 20 21.59 -13.27 5.55
C GLY A 20 20.37 -12.82 4.75
N LYS A 21 19.16 -13.32 5.04
CA LYS A 21 17.92 -12.90 4.35
C LYS A 21 17.69 -11.39 4.43
N THR A 22 17.72 -10.83 5.63
CA THR A 22 17.59 -9.38 5.86
C THR A 22 18.64 -8.60 5.05
N CYS A 23 19.90 -9.05 5.09
CA CYS A 23 20.98 -8.40 4.36
C CYS A 23 20.78 -8.48 2.83
N LEU A 24 20.29 -9.61 2.31
CA LEU A 24 19.97 -9.78 0.89
C LEU A 24 18.84 -8.83 0.45
N LEU A 25 17.77 -8.77 1.24
CA LEU A 25 16.61 -7.92 1.00
C LEU A 25 16.97 -6.41 1.00
N ALA A 26 17.76 -6.00 1.99
CA ALA A 26 18.25 -4.63 2.11
C ALA A 26 19.27 -4.31 1.01
N ALA A 27 20.19 -5.24 0.70
CA ALA A 27 21.15 -5.06 -0.38
C ALA A 27 20.44 -4.80 -1.71
N LEU A 28 19.35 -5.51 -2.03
CA LEU A 28 18.52 -5.29 -3.22
C LEU A 28 17.89 -3.89 -3.30
N ALA A 29 17.73 -3.21 -2.17
CA ALA A 29 17.18 -1.85 -2.07
C ALA A 29 18.25 -0.74 -1.98
N MET A 30 19.52 -1.09 -1.73
CA MET A 30 20.64 -0.15 -1.61
C MET A 30 21.32 0.16 -2.96
N GLN A 31 22.17 1.20 -3.00
CA GLN A 31 23.00 1.45 -4.18
C GLN A 31 24.10 0.39 -4.29
N ARG A 32 24.30 -0.12 -5.51
CA ARG A 32 25.23 -1.21 -5.80
C ARG A 32 26.03 -0.92 -7.07
N HIS A 33 27.21 -1.54 -7.19
CA HIS A 33 27.91 -1.58 -8.46
C HIS A 33 27.09 -2.34 -9.51
N PRO A 34 27.19 -1.97 -10.81
CA PRO A 34 26.42 -2.63 -11.86
C PRO A 34 26.70 -4.14 -11.90
N ASN A 35 25.64 -4.94 -12.01
CA ASN A 35 25.79 -6.38 -12.21
C ASN A 35 26.51 -6.64 -13.56
N PRO A 36 27.53 -7.52 -13.62
CA PRO A 36 28.30 -7.78 -14.84
C PRO A 36 27.48 -8.28 -16.03
N LEU A 37 26.33 -8.90 -15.78
CA LEU A 37 25.40 -9.34 -16.82
C LEU A 37 24.46 -8.23 -17.30
N GLY A 38 24.56 -7.01 -16.76
CA GLY A 38 23.68 -5.88 -17.09
C GLY A 38 22.32 -5.94 -16.39
N HIS A 39 22.18 -6.77 -15.36
CA HIS A 39 20.97 -6.83 -14.55
C HIS A 39 20.90 -5.67 -13.55
N SER A 40 19.69 -5.25 -13.17
CA SER A 40 19.50 -4.29 -12.09
C SER A 40 18.18 -4.53 -11.36
N CYS A 41 18.05 -3.95 -10.17
CA CYS A 41 16.85 -4.05 -9.36
C CYS A 41 16.56 -2.72 -8.67
N ILE A 42 15.29 -2.33 -8.64
CA ILE A 42 14.79 -1.13 -7.99
C ILE A 42 13.72 -1.54 -6.98
N TRP A 43 13.93 -1.18 -5.71
CA TRP A 43 12.92 -1.34 -4.68
C TRP A 43 11.77 -0.35 -4.86
N ARG A 44 10.53 -0.83 -4.80
CA ARG A 44 9.33 0.01 -4.94
C ARG A 44 8.86 0.48 -3.57
N VAL A 45 9.07 1.77 -3.32
CA VAL A 45 8.53 2.48 -2.16
C VAL A 45 7.04 2.78 -2.44
N PHE A 46 6.14 2.34 -1.57
CA PHE A 46 4.72 2.67 -1.71
C PHE A 46 4.52 4.18 -1.44
N GLY A 47 3.73 4.84 -2.29
CA GLY A 47 3.65 6.32 -2.34
C GLY A 47 3.08 6.92 -1.05
N SER A 48 3.78 7.94 -0.51
CA SER A 48 3.48 8.63 0.75
C SER A 48 2.19 9.47 0.77
N SER A 49 1.56 9.70 -0.38
CA SER A 49 0.49 10.72 -0.49
C SER A 49 -0.82 10.37 0.22
N TYR A 50 -0.99 9.14 0.71
CA TYR A 50 -2.13 8.73 1.54
C TYR A 50 -1.73 8.49 3.01
N PHE A 51 -0.44 8.61 3.34
CA PHE A 51 0.12 8.05 4.57
C PHE A 51 0.73 9.08 5.51
N ASP A 52 1.03 10.31 5.05
CA ASP A 52 1.35 11.42 5.95
C ASP A 52 0.19 11.75 6.92
N GLU A 53 -1.05 11.34 6.60
CA GLU A 53 -2.23 11.47 7.49
C GLU A 53 -2.38 10.32 8.51
N VAL A 54 -1.74 9.17 8.30
CA VAL A 54 -1.85 7.99 9.19
C VAL A 54 -0.66 7.88 10.13
N GLU A 55 0.51 8.38 9.75
CA GLU A 55 1.71 8.39 10.61
C GLU A 55 1.50 9.24 11.89
N SER A 56 0.64 10.27 11.83
CA SER A 56 0.22 11.04 13.01
C SER A 56 -0.76 10.29 13.94
N TYR A 57 -1.28 9.14 13.52
CA TYR A 57 -2.26 8.35 14.27
C TYR A 57 -1.62 7.16 15.00
N VAL A 58 -0.43 6.72 14.58
CA VAL A 58 0.23 5.51 15.11
C VAL A 58 1.20 5.83 16.25
N ASP A 59 1.88 6.98 16.22
CA ASP A 59 2.77 7.41 17.32
C ASP A 59 2.03 7.76 18.63
N GLU A 60 0.69 7.88 18.61
CA GLU A 60 -0.14 8.15 19.80
C GLU A 60 -0.82 6.90 20.40
N LEU A 61 -0.61 5.68 19.86
CA LEU A 61 -1.38 4.47 20.20
C LEU A 61 -0.55 3.27 20.70
N GLU A 62 0.65 3.47 21.25
CA GLU A 62 1.49 2.37 21.77
C GLU A 62 0.85 1.53 22.91
N ASP A 63 -0.28 1.95 23.50
CA ASP A 63 -0.94 1.19 24.59
C ASP A 63 -2.34 0.60 24.25
N ASP A 64 -2.96 0.90 23.09
CA ASP A 64 -4.33 0.43 22.74
C ASP A 64 -4.45 0.02 21.25
N ALA A 65 -3.65 -0.95 20.80
CA ALA A 65 -3.76 -1.46 19.42
C ALA A 65 -5.07 -2.23 19.21
N ILE A 66 -5.86 -1.81 18.20
CA ILE A 66 -6.98 -2.61 17.67
C ILE A 66 -6.40 -3.96 17.22
N PRO A 67 -6.93 -5.10 17.69
CA PRO A 67 -6.46 -6.42 17.27
C PRO A 67 -6.51 -6.55 15.75
N VAL A 68 -5.44 -7.05 15.13
CA VAL A 68 -5.31 -7.19 13.66
C VAL A 68 -6.45 -8.05 13.09
N GLU A 69 -7.06 -8.91 13.90
CA GLU A 69 -8.20 -9.74 13.50
C GLU A 69 -9.48 -8.95 13.13
N GLU A 70 -9.63 -7.71 13.58
CA GLU A 70 -10.82 -6.87 13.30
C GLU A 70 -10.74 -6.06 11.99
N LEU A 71 -9.58 -6.06 11.32
CA LEU A 71 -9.38 -5.37 10.04
C LEU A 71 -9.90 -6.19 8.86
N ASN A 72 -10.37 -5.51 7.80
CA ASN A 72 -10.67 -6.21 6.54
C ASN A 72 -9.37 -6.66 5.83
N GLU A 73 -9.45 -7.65 4.95
CA GLU A 73 -8.28 -8.25 4.29
C GLU A 73 -7.45 -7.26 3.45
N GLN A 74 -8.06 -6.18 2.93
CA GLN A 74 -7.34 -5.15 2.18
C GLN A 74 -6.51 -4.27 3.12
N ASP A 75 -7.06 -3.91 4.27
CA ASP A 75 -6.39 -3.09 5.28
C ASP A 75 -5.25 -3.87 5.97
N LYS A 76 -5.44 -5.18 6.23
CA LYS A 76 -4.37 -6.07 6.71
C LYS A 76 -3.18 -6.11 5.75
N HIS A 77 -3.46 -6.33 4.47
CA HIS A 77 -2.40 -6.39 3.44
C HIS A 77 -1.68 -5.04 3.29
N LEU A 78 -2.35 -3.93 3.51
CA LEU A 78 -1.76 -2.60 3.50
C LEU A 78 -0.84 -2.37 4.71
N LEU A 79 -1.29 -2.76 5.91
CA LEU A 79 -0.54 -2.66 7.16
C LEU A 79 0.75 -3.49 7.11
N ILE A 80 0.67 -4.74 6.61
CA ILE A 80 1.83 -5.62 6.43
C ILE A 80 2.86 -4.95 5.52
N ARG A 81 2.43 -4.34 4.41
CA ARG A 81 3.33 -3.62 3.49
C ARG A 81 3.99 -2.41 4.15
N GLN A 82 3.27 -1.65 4.97
CA GLN A 82 3.83 -0.51 5.70
C GLN A 82 4.89 -0.94 6.71
N ARG A 83 4.57 -1.92 7.56
CA ARG A 83 5.51 -2.49 8.53
C ARG A 83 6.75 -3.03 7.83
N SER A 84 6.55 -3.71 6.69
CA SER A 84 7.64 -4.21 5.85
C SER A 84 8.54 -3.10 5.32
N GLN A 85 7.95 -2.00 4.88
CA GLN A 85 8.68 -0.86 4.37
C GLN A 85 9.47 -0.13 5.46
N GLN A 86 8.89 0.08 6.65
CA GLN A 86 9.60 0.68 7.79
C GLN A 86 10.77 -0.18 8.23
N TRP A 87 10.54 -1.48 8.42
CA TRP A 87 11.59 -2.44 8.78
C TRP A 87 12.73 -2.45 7.75
N MET A 88 12.41 -2.43 6.45
CA MET A 88 13.42 -2.35 5.39
C MET A 88 14.25 -1.06 5.47
N LYS A 89 13.62 0.10 5.74
CA LYS A 89 14.36 1.36 5.92
C LYS A 89 15.34 1.28 7.09
N THR A 90 14.92 0.70 8.22
CA THR A 90 15.79 0.49 9.38
C THR A 90 16.94 -0.46 9.06
N ALA A 91 16.68 -1.55 8.34
CA ALA A 91 17.72 -2.49 7.93
C ALA A 91 18.76 -1.84 6.99
N ILE A 92 18.31 -1.04 6.02
CA ILE A 92 19.18 -0.25 5.13
C ILE A 92 20.02 0.74 5.93
N HIS A 93 19.42 1.44 6.89
CA HIS A 93 20.12 2.42 7.73
C HIS A 93 21.22 1.75 8.56
N LYS A 94 20.91 0.65 9.26
CA LYS A 94 21.91 -0.11 10.02
C LYS A 94 23.07 -0.59 9.17
N LEU A 95 22.78 -1.18 8.01
CA LEU A 95 23.83 -1.61 7.07
C LEU A 95 24.68 -0.44 6.58
N SER A 96 24.09 0.75 6.37
CA SER A 96 24.85 1.94 5.97
C SER A 96 25.80 2.45 7.07
N GLU A 97 25.54 2.09 8.32
CA GLU A 97 26.37 2.42 9.50
C GLU A 97 27.35 1.29 9.87
N HIS A 98 27.48 0.26 9.01
CA HIS A 98 28.25 -0.96 9.27
C HIS A 98 27.72 -1.81 10.44
N GLU A 99 26.46 -1.61 10.83
CA GLU A 99 25.79 -2.45 11.82
C GLU A 99 25.07 -3.64 11.18
N VAL A 100 25.00 -4.75 11.91
CA VAL A 100 24.20 -5.92 11.50
C VAL A 100 22.71 -5.61 11.73
N PRO A 101 21.87 -5.67 10.68
CA PRO A 101 20.45 -5.41 10.83
C PRO A 101 19.78 -6.53 11.64
N LEU A 102 18.77 -6.16 12.43
CA LEU A 102 18.04 -7.14 13.23
C LEU A 102 17.38 -8.20 12.33
N PRO A 103 17.35 -9.47 12.75
CA PRO A 103 16.59 -10.49 12.04
C PRO A 103 15.11 -10.08 11.99
N ASN A 104 14.41 -10.50 10.94
CA ASN A 104 12.97 -10.30 10.84
C ASN A 104 12.29 -10.98 12.04
N PRO A 105 11.47 -10.26 12.84
CA PRO A 105 10.80 -10.87 13.99
C PRO A 105 9.88 -12.02 13.55
N THR A 106 9.90 -13.11 14.32
CA THR A 106 9.05 -14.31 14.12
C THR A 106 7.63 -14.04 14.61
N PHE A 107 6.89 -13.20 13.89
CA PHE A 107 5.44 -13.05 14.07
C PHE A 107 4.68 -13.98 13.09
N ASP A 108 3.41 -14.24 13.36
CA ASP A 108 2.55 -15.10 12.53
C ASP A 108 2.34 -14.57 11.09
N GLU A 109 2.59 -13.27 10.86
CA GLU A 109 2.40 -12.60 9.57
C GLU A 109 3.72 -12.41 8.78
N PRO A 110 3.79 -12.83 7.50
CA PRO A 110 5.01 -12.71 6.71
C PRO A 110 5.20 -11.30 6.13
N PHE A 111 6.45 -10.88 6.02
CA PHE A 111 6.83 -9.59 5.43
C PHE A 111 6.78 -9.66 3.90
N VAL A 112 6.31 -8.59 3.26
CA VAL A 112 6.11 -8.52 1.80
C VAL A 112 6.81 -7.30 1.20
N PHE A 113 7.61 -7.54 0.16
CA PHE A 113 8.44 -6.51 -0.49
C PHE A 113 8.23 -6.52 -2.01
N GLU A 114 8.13 -5.34 -2.64
CA GLU A 114 8.00 -5.23 -4.10
C GLU A 114 9.26 -4.65 -4.75
N TYR A 115 9.73 -5.30 -5.81
CA TYR A 115 10.89 -4.88 -6.59
C TYR A 115 10.61 -4.95 -8.09
N ASP A 116 11.18 -4.03 -8.87
CA ASP A 116 11.26 -4.14 -10.32
C ASP A 116 12.69 -4.57 -10.71
N PHE A 117 12.82 -5.82 -11.18
CA PHE A 117 14.06 -6.37 -11.72
C PHE A 117 14.15 -6.14 -13.22
N ILE A 118 15.30 -5.70 -13.71
CA ILE A 118 15.52 -5.38 -15.12
C ILE A 118 16.61 -6.30 -15.64
N ALA A 119 16.27 -7.14 -16.62
CA ALA A 119 17.23 -8.00 -17.30
C ALA A 119 18.02 -7.22 -18.37
N SER A 120 19.10 -7.82 -18.86
CA SER A 120 19.98 -7.27 -19.90
C SER A 120 19.25 -6.97 -21.21
N THR A 121 18.13 -7.64 -21.45
CA THR A 121 17.23 -7.40 -22.59
C THR A 121 16.31 -6.19 -22.40
N HIS A 122 16.47 -5.41 -21.32
CA HIS A 122 15.59 -4.34 -20.85
C HIS A 122 14.17 -4.80 -20.48
N GLN A 123 13.95 -6.11 -20.35
CA GLN A 123 12.71 -6.64 -19.83
C GLN A 123 12.61 -6.40 -18.33
N THR A 124 11.49 -5.82 -17.89
CA THR A 124 11.21 -5.59 -16.46
C THR A 124 10.29 -6.67 -15.90
N PHE A 125 10.72 -7.32 -14.83
CA PHE A 125 9.95 -8.27 -14.02
C PHE A 125 9.56 -7.59 -12.70
N ARG A 126 8.26 -7.46 -12.44
CA ARG A 126 7.78 -6.99 -11.15
C ARG A 126 7.64 -8.17 -10.22
N ILE A 127 8.39 -8.18 -9.12
CA ILE A 127 8.45 -9.28 -8.18
C ILE A 127 7.94 -8.80 -6.82
N GLU A 128 6.95 -9.51 -6.29
CA GLU A 128 6.50 -9.46 -4.91
C GLU A 128 7.20 -10.61 -4.17
N LEU A 129 7.96 -10.28 -3.13
CA LEU A 129 8.79 -11.21 -2.39
C LEU A 129 8.27 -11.32 -0.96
N THR A 130 7.97 -12.53 -0.53
CA THR A 130 7.49 -12.83 0.81
C THR A 130 8.60 -13.51 1.62
N ASP A 131 9.03 -12.89 2.71
CA ASP A 131 10.03 -13.47 3.62
C ASP A 131 9.34 -14.38 4.65
N TYR A 132 9.61 -15.68 4.55
CA TYR A 132 9.15 -16.68 5.49
C TYR A 132 10.27 -17.00 6.49
N SER A 133 10.53 -16.05 7.39
CA SER A 133 11.43 -16.24 8.53
C SER A 133 10.76 -17.08 9.62
N GLY A 134 11.42 -18.12 10.14
CA GLY A 134 10.99 -18.89 11.32
C GLY A 134 10.12 -20.13 11.09
N GLN A 135 9.32 -20.18 10.02
CA GLN A 135 8.33 -21.25 9.83
C GLN A 135 8.90 -22.62 9.48
N LEU A 136 10.15 -22.68 8.99
CA LEU A 136 10.81 -23.97 8.68
C LEU A 136 11.33 -24.70 9.93
N ILE A 137 11.33 -24.04 11.09
CA ILE A 137 11.81 -24.60 12.36
C ILE A 137 10.82 -24.25 13.48
N ASP A 138 9.52 -24.23 13.19
CA ASP A 138 8.52 -24.11 14.26
C ASP A 138 8.42 -25.47 14.98
N PRO A 139 8.89 -25.59 16.25
CA PRO A 139 8.85 -26.85 16.98
C PRO A 139 7.42 -27.27 17.37
N SER A 140 6.42 -26.41 17.18
CA SER A 140 5.03 -26.70 17.49
C SER A 140 4.28 -27.45 16.38
N LEU A 141 4.80 -27.45 15.14
CA LEU A 141 4.18 -28.12 14.00
C LEU A 141 4.65 -29.58 13.87
N THR A 142 3.73 -30.49 13.60
CA THR A 142 4.11 -31.86 13.22
C THR A 142 4.72 -31.88 11.81
N GLU A 143 5.57 -32.88 11.51
CA GLU A 143 6.21 -33.03 10.20
C GLU A 143 5.19 -33.04 9.04
N SER A 144 4.02 -33.65 9.24
CA SER A 144 2.92 -33.71 8.27
C SER A 144 2.25 -32.34 8.04
N GLU A 145 2.08 -31.55 9.10
CA GLU A 145 1.48 -30.20 9.01
C GLU A 145 2.44 -29.23 8.32
N LEU A 146 3.73 -29.30 8.64
CA LEU A 146 4.78 -28.52 7.99
C LEU A 146 4.84 -28.82 6.48
N ALA A 147 4.83 -30.11 6.09
CA ALA A 147 4.82 -30.53 4.70
C ALA A 147 3.60 -30.01 3.93
N THR A 148 2.41 -30.08 4.55
CA THR A 148 1.16 -29.61 3.95
C THR A 148 1.16 -28.09 3.78
N SER A 149 1.61 -27.36 4.80
CA SER A 149 1.75 -25.90 4.76
C SER A 149 2.74 -25.45 3.68
N LEU A 150 3.91 -26.11 3.57
CA LEU A 150 4.89 -25.82 2.54
C LEU A 150 4.34 -26.07 1.13
N ARG A 151 3.66 -27.20 0.89
CA ARG A 151 3.03 -27.49 -0.41
C ARG A 151 1.95 -26.46 -0.77
N HIS A 152 1.11 -26.08 0.19
CA HIS A 152 0.09 -25.06 -0.01
C HIS A 152 0.72 -23.73 -0.42
N LYS A 153 1.74 -23.27 0.31
CA LYS A 153 2.46 -22.03 -0.03
C LYS A 153 3.14 -22.11 -1.38
N PHE A 154 3.75 -23.24 -1.71
CA PHE A 154 4.41 -23.44 -3.01
C PHE A 154 3.41 -23.37 -4.18
N ALA A 155 2.16 -23.83 -3.98
CA ALA A 155 1.12 -23.73 -5.00
C ALA A 155 0.65 -22.29 -5.26
N GLU A 156 0.83 -21.38 -4.31
CA GLU A 156 0.44 -19.96 -4.44
C GLU A 156 1.56 -19.09 -5.03
N MET A 157 2.77 -19.62 -5.15
CA MET A 157 3.97 -18.89 -5.55
C MET A 157 4.35 -19.18 -7.01
N ASP A 158 4.86 -18.16 -7.69
CA ASP A 158 5.43 -18.29 -9.03
C ASP A 158 6.87 -18.85 -9.03
N GLY A 159 7.53 -18.87 -7.87
CA GLY A 159 8.89 -19.36 -7.70
C GLY A 159 9.38 -19.29 -6.26
N VAL A 160 10.45 -20.02 -5.94
CA VAL A 160 10.98 -20.14 -4.57
C VAL A 160 12.48 -19.89 -4.54
N LEU A 161 12.92 -19.10 -3.56
CA LEU A 161 14.31 -18.80 -3.27
C LEU A 161 14.68 -19.41 -1.93
N ILE A 162 15.78 -20.15 -1.90
CA ILE A 162 16.30 -20.77 -0.68
C ILE A 162 17.72 -20.24 -0.45
N LEU A 163 17.96 -19.69 0.72
CA LEU A 163 19.23 -19.09 1.10
C LEU A 163 20.03 -20.05 1.98
N ALA A 164 21.27 -20.31 1.59
CA ALA A 164 22.21 -21.17 2.29
C ALA A 164 23.58 -20.46 2.40
N GLU A 165 24.28 -20.61 3.51
CA GLU A 165 25.59 -19.95 3.69
C GLU A 165 26.72 -20.69 2.98
N ALA A 166 27.63 -19.94 2.35
CA ALA A 166 28.85 -20.50 1.78
C ALA A 166 29.82 -21.00 2.88
N PRO A 167 30.60 -22.06 2.59
CA PRO A 167 31.64 -22.52 3.50
C PRO A 167 32.83 -21.54 3.54
N PHE A 168 33.55 -21.50 4.66
CA PHE A 168 34.78 -20.72 4.79
C PHE A 168 35.95 -21.37 4.05
N MET A 169 36.74 -20.56 3.33
CA MET A 169 38.04 -20.96 2.76
C MET A 169 39.03 -21.38 3.84
N GLU A 170 39.79 -22.47 3.63
CA GLU A 170 40.75 -22.99 4.62
C GLU A 170 41.87 -22.00 4.98
N ASN A 171 42.18 -21.02 4.12
CA ASN A 171 43.32 -20.11 4.25
C ASN A 171 43.01 -18.69 4.79
N GLN A 172 41.77 -18.36 5.18
CA GLN A 172 41.46 -17.06 5.81
C GLN A 172 41.86 -17.02 7.30
N LEU A 173 42.47 -15.91 7.72
CA LEU A 173 43.06 -15.56 9.03
C LEU A 173 42.04 -15.39 10.17
N VAL A 174 40.96 -16.16 10.20
CA VAL A 174 40.08 -16.24 11.38
C VAL A 174 40.70 -17.19 12.39
N GLN A 175 40.74 -16.82 13.67
CA GLN A 175 41.34 -17.64 14.74
C GLN A 175 40.84 -19.09 14.66
N LYS A 176 41.78 -20.07 14.67
CA LYS A 176 41.51 -21.50 14.40
C LYS A 176 40.35 -22.09 15.21
N THR A 177 40.07 -21.56 16.40
CA THR A 177 39.00 -21.99 17.32
C THR A 177 37.60 -21.53 16.87
N GLN A 178 37.40 -20.26 16.53
CA GLN A 178 36.11 -19.74 16.04
C GLN A 178 35.69 -20.39 14.70
N LYS A 179 36.67 -20.68 13.82
CA LYS A 179 36.43 -21.32 12.52
C LYS A 179 35.79 -22.71 12.63
N VAL A 180 36.07 -23.45 13.71
CA VAL A 180 35.52 -24.81 13.92
C VAL A 180 34.07 -24.75 14.38
N GLU A 181 33.71 -23.79 15.24
CA GLU A 181 32.33 -23.61 15.73
C GLU A 181 31.40 -23.07 14.64
N CYS A 182 31.82 -22.03 13.90
CA CYS A 182 31.02 -21.49 12.80
C CYS A 182 30.78 -22.53 11.69
N LYS A 183 31.79 -23.38 11.39
CA LYS A 183 31.64 -24.45 10.39
C LYS A 183 30.66 -25.53 10.83
N LYS A 184 30.62 -25.86 12.13
CA LYS A 184 29.63 -26.82 12.68
C LYS A 184 28.20 -26.27 12.61
N GLN A 185 28.01 -25.00 12.93
CA GLN A 185 26.68 -24.36 12.88
C GLN A 185 26.13 -24.32 11.46
N VAL A 186 26.93 -23.85 10.48
CA VAL A 186 26.51 -23.82 9.06
C VAL A 186 26.11 -25.21 8.57
N TYR A 187 26.82 -26.26 8.99
CA TYR A 187 26.49 -27.63 8.58
C TYR A 187 25.21 -28.16 9.23
N ALA A 188 24.98 -27.84 10.51
CA ALA A 188 23.73 -28.17 11.19
C ALA A 188 22.53 -27.47 10.53
N ASP A 189 22.69 -26.19 10.20
CA ASP A 189 21.68 -25.37 9.52
C ASP A 189 21.32 -25.94 8.14
N LEU A 190 22.32 -26.34 7.35
CA LEU A 190 22.09 -26.98 6.05
C LEU A 190 21.35 -28.30 6.16
N TYR A 191 21.63 -29.08 7.21
CA TYR A 191 20.95 -30.35 7.45
C TYR A 191 19.48 -30.14 7.85
N LEU A 192 19.17 -29.14 8.67
CA LEU A 192 17.80 -28.77 9.00
C LEU A 192 17.00 -28.33 7.75
N LEU A 193 17.60 -27.51 6.88
CA LEU A 193 16.99 -27.16 5.60
C LEU A 193 16.75 -28.40 4.74
N GLN A 194 17.75 -29.29 4.65
CA GLN A 194 17.62 -30.53 3.90
C GLN A 194 16.46 -31.39 4.43
N GLN A 195 16.32 -31.53 5.75
CA GLN A 195 15.22 -32.28 6.36
C GLN A 195 13.86 -31.66 6.04
N ALA A 196 13.70 -30.34 6.25
CA ALA A 196 12.45 -29.64 6.00
C ALA A 196 11.98 -29.80 4.54
N PHE A 197 12.90 -29.70 3.58
CA PHE A 197 12.56 -29.88 2.15
C PHE A 197 12.45 -31.35 1.73
N SER A 198 13.07 -32.29 2.46
CA SER A 198 12.88 -33.73 2.20
C SER A 198 11.42 -34.15 2.47
N LEU A 199 10.71 -33.46 3.36
CA LEU A 199 9.28 -33.68 3.60
C LEU A 199 8.41 -33.41 2.37
N LEU A 200 8.86 -32.54 1.43
CA LEU A 200 8.14 -32.34 0.17
C LEU A 200 8.08 -33.62 -0.67
N ASN A 201 9.07 -34.50 -0.54
CA ASN A 201 9.23 -35.70 -1.33
C ASN A 201 8.48 -36.92 -0.75
N CYS A 202 7.93 -36.84 0.47
CA CYS A 202 7.35 -38.00 1.17
C CYS A 202 5.83 -37.89 1.41
N GLU A 203 5.21 -39.07 1.39
CA GLU A 203 3.82 -39.44 1.74
C GLU A 203 2.71 -39.26 0.68
N ARG A 204 2.39 -40.42 0.06
CA ARG A 204 1.18 -40.84 -0.70
C ARG A 204 1.13 -40.51 -2.20
N GLU A 205 0.51 -41.46 -2.92
CA GLU A 205 0.35 -41.63 -4.37
C GLU A 205 -0.25 -40.44 -5.15
N SER A 206 -0.51 -39.31 -4.49
CA SER A 206 -1.00 -38.06 -5.08
C SER A 206 0.06 -36.95 -5.19
N CYS A 207 1.33 -37.21 -4.81
CA CYS A 207 2.40 -36.22 -4.88
C CYS A 207 2.92 -36.04 -6.31
N SER A 208 2.25 -35.19 -7.10
CA SER A 208 2.87 -34.66 -8.33
C SER A 208 4.10 -33.83 -7.97
N VAL A 209 5.22 -34.10 -8.65
CA VAL A 209 6.42 -33.24 -8.64
C VAL A 209 6.01 -31.78 -8.82
N LEU A 210 6.61 -30.87 -8.05
CA LEU A 210 6.21 -29.46 -8.06
C LEU A 210 6.64 -28.80 -9.37
N ASP A 211 5.68 -28.27 -10.12
CA ASP A 211 5.93 -27.55 -11.37
C ASP A 211 6.12 -26.04 -11.14
N ILE A 212 7.04 -25.71 -10.24
CA ILE A 212 7.47 -24.35 -9.93
C ILE A 212 9.00 -24.25 -9.98
N PRO A 213 9.56 -23.11 -10.39
CA PRO A 213 10.99 -22.92 -10.41
C PRO A 213 11.54 -22.64 -9.00
N VAL A 214 12.65 -23.28 -8.65
CA VAL A 214 13.34 -23.17 -7.35
C VAL A 214 14.79 -22.78 -7.58
N ALA A 215 15.24 -21.71 -6.90
CA ALA A 215 16.60 -21.23 -6.93
C ALA A 215 17.25 -21.37 -5.55
N LEU A 216 18.37 -22.08 -5.48
CA LEU A 216 19.22 -22.14 -4.29
C LEU A 216 20.33 -21.10 -4.40
N LEU A 217 20.40 -20.22 -3.42
CA LEU A 217 21.37 -19.13 -3.31
C LEU A 217 22.42 -19.52 -2.26
N ILE A 218 23.65 -19.78 -2.70
CA ILE A 218 24.78 -19.95 -1.79
C ILE A 218 25.35 -18.56 -1.48
N ASN A 219 24.81 -17.93 -0.44
CA ASN A 219 25.12 -16.57 -0.02
C ASN A 219 26.45 -16.48 0.74
N LYS A 220 27.01 -15.27 0.84
CA LYS A 220 28.32 -14.98 1.44
C LYS A 220 29.46 -15.70 0.69
N TRP A 221 29.31 -15.79 -0.64
CA TRP A 221 30.26 -16.50 -1.52
C TRP A 221 31.70 -15.96 -1.44
N ASP A 222 31.85 -14.71 -1.02
CA ASP A 222 33.13 -14.06 -0.71
C ASP A 222 33.93 -14.76 0.41
N ARG A 223 33.27 -15.50 1.32
CA ARG A 223 33.94 -16.38 2.30
C ARG A 223 34.66 -17.57 1.65
N TYR A 224 34.12 -18.05 0.53
CA TYR A 224 34.66 -19.19 -0.19
C TYR A 224 35.55 -18.77 -1.37
N SER A 225 35.38 -17.59 -1.94
CA SER A 225 36.05 -17.22 -3.18
C SER A 225 36.46 -15.76 -3.18
N ASN A 226 37.69 -15.48 -3.61
CA ASN A 226 38.04 -14.15 -4.08
C ASN A 226 37.29 -13.93 -5.41
N ILE A 227 36.15 -13.24 -5.32
CA ILE A 227 35.15 -13.13 -6.39
C ILE A 227 35.76 -12.43 -7.61
N ASP A 228 35.72 -13.10 -8.76
CA ASP A 228 36.04 -12.50 -10.05
C ASP A 228 34.79 -11.83 -10.64
N TYR A 229 34.57 -10.56 -10.28
CA TYR A 229 33.42 -9.77 -10.72
C TYR A 229 33.35 -9.61 -12.25
N THR A 230 34.47 -9.73 -12.96
CA THR A 230 34.48 -9.59 -14.43
C THR A 230 34.02 -10.86 -15.15
N ASN A 231 34.02 -12.01 -14.47
CA ASN A 231 33.70 -13.30 -15.07
C ASN A 231 32.81 -14.16 -14.16
N PRO A 232 31.49 -13.86 -14.10
CA PRO A 232 30.55 -14.64 -13.27
C PRO A 232 30.53 -16.14 -13.59
N ALA A 233 30.78 -16.52 -14.85
CA ALA A 233 30.84 -17.92 -15.25
C ALA A 233 31.98 -18.70 -14.56
N LYS A 234 33.07 -18.03 -14.18
CA LYS A 234 34.17 -18.62 -13.42
C LYS A 234 33.75 -18.94 -11.99
N GLU A 235 32.98 -18.07 -11.35
CA GLU A 235 32.43 -18.31 -10.00
C GLU A 235 31.38 -19.43 -10.02
N GLN A 236 30.53 -19.50 -11.05
CA GLN A 236 29.62 -20.62 -11.24
C GLN A 236 30.37 -21.96 -11.36
N LYS A 237 31.50 -21.99 -12.08
CA LYS A 237 32.36 -23.20 -12.17
C LYS A 237 32.94 -23.58 -10.80
N LYS A 238 33.38 -22.61 -10.00
CA LYS A 238 33.88 -22.86 -8.62
C LYS A 238 32.78 -23.47 -7.74
N LEU A 239 31.55 -23.00 -7.86
CA LEU A 239 30.39 -23.58 -7.16
C LEU A 239 30.12 -25.03 -7.61
N VAL A 240 30.14 -25.31 -8.90
CA VAL A 240 29.98 -26.68 -9.41
C VAL A 240 31.10 -27.59 -8.89
N ASN A 241 32.34 -27.11 -8.85
CA ASN A 241 33.46 -27.86 -8.29
C ASN A 241 33.31 -28.12 -6.79
N LEU A 242 32.79 -27.15 -6.03
CA LEU A 242 32.47 -27.32 -4.61
C LEU A 242 31.44 -28.45 -4.43
N LEU A 243 30.34 -28.42 -5.17
CA LEU A 243 29.26 -29.42 -5.07
C LEU A 243 29.71 -30.82 -5.50
N ASN A 244 30.73 -30.93 -6.35
CA ASN A 244 31.31 -32.19 -6.81
C ASN A 244 32.60 -32.59 -6.07
N SER A 245 32.97 -31.89 -5.00
CA SER A 245 34.15 -32.23 -4.21
C SER A 245 34.00 -33.57 -3.48
N SER A 246 35.13 -34.20 -3.16
CA SER A 246 35.17 -35.47 -2.42
C SER A 246 35.97 -35.27 -1.13
N PRO A 247 35.37 -35.49 0.07
CA PRO A 247 33.98 -35.91 0.30
C PRO A 247 32.94 -34.82 -0.06
N PRO A 248 31.69 -35.20 -0.39
CA PRO A 248 30.66 -34.23 -0.77
C PRO A 248 30.31 -33.29 0.39
N PRO A 249 30.15 -31.98 0.13
CA PRO A 249 29.78 -31.03 1.18
C PRO A 249 28.28 -31.16 1.53
N PRO A 250 27.84 -30.72 2.73
CA PRO A 250 26.41 -30.73 3.10
C PRO A 250 25.51 -30.00 2.10
N HIS A 251 26.02 -28.97 1.43
CA HIS A 251 25.33 -28.27 0.34
C HIS A 251 24.86 -29.19 -0.78
N LYS A 252 25.61 -30.27 -1.07
CA LYS A 252 25.25 -31.24 -2.10
C LYS A 252 23.96 -31.99 -1.74
N GLY A 253 23.79 -32.37 -0.47
CA GLY A 253 22.58 -33.03 0.02
C GLY A 253 21.34 -32.14 -0.15
N LEU A 254 21.43 -30.88 0.25
CA LEU A 254 20.35 -29.90 0.05
C LEU A 254 20.06 -29.68 -1.45
N CYS A 255 21.09 -29.53 -2.28
CA CYS A 255 20.94 -29.41 -3.74
C CYS A 255 20.17 -30.58 -4.34
N ASP A 256 20.52 -31.81 -3.95
CA ASP A 256 19.90 -33.01 -4.50
C ASP A 256 18.44 -33.13 -4.08
N VAL A 257 18.12 -32.89 -2.80
CA VAL A 257 16.74 -32.88 -2.31
C VAL A 257 15.88 -31.91 -3.10
N LEU A 258 16.33 -30.66 -3.26
CA LEU A 258 15.58 -29.63 -3.98
C LEU A 258 15.46 -29.92 -5.47
N LYS A 259 16.52 -30.43 -6.09
CA LYS A 259 16.51 -30.80 -7.51
C LYS A 259 15.48 -31.90 -7.79
N PHE A 260 15.36 -32.87 -6.91
CA PHE A 260 14.40 -33.98 -7.07
C PHE A 260 12.98 -33.64 -6.61
N SER A 261 12.76 -32.51 -5.92
CA SER A 261 11.42 -32.04 -5.55
C SER A 261 10.66 -31.33 -6.67
N VAL A 262 11.34 -30.95 -7.77
CA VAL A 262 10.76 -30.20 -8.88
C VAL A 262 11.01 -30.87 -10.23
N THR A 263 10.23 -30.49 -11.24
CA THR A 263 10.36 -31.03 -12.60
C THR A 263 11.74 -30.70 -13.17
N ASP A 264 12.27 -31.58 -14.03
CA ASP A 264 13.57 -31.37 -14.67
C ASP A 264 13.67 -29.98 -15.33
N GLY A 265 14.76 -29.27 -15.05
CA GLY A 265 14.98 -27.90 -15.54
C GLY A 265 14.40 -26.78 -14.67
N ASN A 266 13.62 -27.10 -13.64
CA ASN A 266 13.04 -26.12 -12.71
C ASN A 266 13.91 -25.83 -11.47
N PHE A 267 15.15 -26.35 -11.41
CA PHE A 267 16.08 -26.09 -10.30
C PHE A 267 17.41 -25.50 -10.78
N LYS A 268 17.92 -24.48 -10.08
CA LYS A 268 19.25 -23.91 -10.34
C LYS A 268 19.91 -23.36 -9.08
N VAL A 269 21.23 -23.45 -9.01
CA VAL A 269 22.03 -22.96 -7.88
C VAL A 269 22.90 -21.79 -8.32
N PHE A 270 22.98 -20.74 -7.49
CA PHE A 270 23.71 -19.51 -7.76
C PHE A 270 24.68 -19.19 -6.62
N PRO A 271 25.95 -18.85 -6.92
CA PRO A 271 26.86 -18.25 -5.95
C PRO A 271 26.51 -16.77 -5.79
N VAL A 272 26.18 -16.34 -4.58
CA VAL A 272 25.76 -14.95 -4.31
C VAL A 272 26.57 -14.37 -3.17
N SER A 273 26.91 -13.09 -3.28
CA SER A 273 27.37 -12.30 -2.13
C SER A 273 26.56 -11.02 -2.09
N ALA A 274 25.64 -10.93 -1.12
CA ALA A 274 24.74 -9.79 -1.01
C ALA A 274 25.47 -8.49 -0.69
N LEU A 275 26.49 -8.55 0.17
CA LEU A 275 27.20 -7.37 0.66
C LEU A 275 28.63 -7.22 0.11
N GLY A 276 29.14 -8.21 -0.62
CA GLY A 276 30.53 -8.25 -1.05
C GLY A 276 31.47 -8.72 0.06
N ALA A 277 32.76 -8.41 -0.07
CA ALA A 277 33.78 -8.83 0.89
C ALA A 277 33.49 -8.30 2.32
N SER A 278 33.64 -9.19 3.31
CA SER A 278 33.46 -8.89 4.73
C SER A 278 34.77 -8.86 5.51
N GLU A 279 34.75 -8.16 6.64
CA GLU A 279 35.76 -8.19 7.69
C GLU A 279 35.12 -8.55 9.04
N CYS A 280 35.91 -9.12 9.94
CA CYS A 280 35.49 -9.45 11.30
C CYS A 280 36.03 -8.41 12.28
N VAL A 281 35.15 -7.69 12.97
CA VAL A 281 35.49 -6.68 13.96
C VAL A 281 35.18 -7.20 15.36
N LEU A 282 36.13 -7.03 16.28
CA LEU A 282 35.95 -7.35 17.69
C LEU A 282 35.24 -6.18 18.39
N LEU A 283 34.10 -6.45 18.99
CA LEU A 283 33.33 -5.51 19.80
C LEU A 283 33.92 -5.37 21.22
N GLU A 284 33.53 -4.30 21.92
CA GLU A 284 34.02 -3.99 23.28
C GLU A 284 33.62 -5.04 24.33
N ASP A 285 32.54 -5.78 24.09
CA ASP A 285 32.05 -6.91 24.89
C ASP A 285 32.81 -8.22 24.64
N GLY A 286 33.73 -8.24 23.67
CA GLY A 286 34.51 -9.40 23.27
C GLY A 286 33.87 -10.25 22.18
N ASP A 287 32.66 -9.90 21.71
CA ASP A 287 32.02 -10.57 20.58
C ASP A 287 32.66 -10.15 19.26
N THR A 288 32.58 -11.00 18.24
CA THR A 288 33.09 -10.69 16.90
C THR A 288 31.94 -10.60 15.91
N ILE A 289 31.78 -9.45 15.26
CA ILE A 289 30.77 -9.26 14.22
C ILE A 289 31.41 -9.28 12.83
N GLU A 290 30.71 -9.90 11.88
CA GLU A 290 31.07 -9.84 10.46
C GLU A 290 30.34 -8.67 9.81
N GLN A 291 31.08 -7.72 9.27
CA GLN A 291 30.56 -6.53 8.60
C GLN A 291 31.13 -6.41 7.18
N PRO A 292 30.40 -5.82 6.22
CA PRO A 292 30.94 -5.56 4.89
C PRO A 292 32.03 -4.48 4.92
N ILE A 293 33.06 -4.64 4.09
CA ILE A 293 34.14 -3.64 3.94
C ILE A 293 33.63 -2.37 3.22
N GLN A 294 32.61 -2.50 2.37
CA GLN A 294 32.06 -1.41 1.57
C GLN A 294 30.52 -1.46 1.52
N VAL A 295 29.88 -0.36 1.93
CA VAL A 295 28.41 -0.26 2.05
C VAL A 295 27.76 0.74 1.08
N ASN A 296 28.52 1.64 0.46
CA ASN A 296 27.95 2.61 -0.49
C ASN A 296 28.95 3.03 -1.62
N PRO A 297 28.74 2.58 -2.87
CA PRO A 297 27.82 1.52 -3.27
C PRO A 297 28.33 0.14 -2.80
N ILE A 298 27.42 -0.78 -2.49
CA ILE A 298 27.76 -2.15 -2.10
C ILE A 298 28.39 -2.91 -3.29
N ASN A 299 29.40 -3.74 -3.02
CA ASN A 299 30.03 -4.60 -4.01
C ASN A 299 29.39 -6.00 -4.10
N ALA A 300 28.07 -6.03 -4.32
CA ALA A 300 27.29 -7.25 -4.41
C ALA A 300 27.65 -8.09 -5.65
N PHE A 301 27.50 -9.40 -5.56
CA PHE A 301 27.75 -10.34 -6.65
C PHE A 301 26.53 -11.23 -6.91
N SER A 302 26.10 -11.31 -8.17
CA SER A 302 25.03 -12.20 -8.69
C SER A 302 23.68 -12.05 -7.97
N LEU A 303 23.43 -10.92 -7.31
CA LEU A 303 22.26 -10.70 -6.44
C LEU A 303 20.93 -10.75 -7.21
N GLU A 304 20.89 -10.21 -8.42
CA GLU A 304 19.70 -10.15 -9.27
C GLU A 304 19.44 -11.44 -10.08
N ASP A 305 20.48 -12.26 -10.30
CA ASP A 305 20.48 -13.30 -11.34
C ASP A 305 19.45 -14.39 -11.09
N ALA A 306 19.29 -14.82 -9.84
CA ALA A 306 18.34 -15.85 -9.46
C ALA A 306 16.88 -15.40 -9.64
N PHE A 307 16.58 -14.13 -9.31
CA PHE A 307 15.24 -13.55 -9.45
C PHE A 307 14.80 -13.47 -10.91
N ILE A 308 15.70 -13.01 -11.78
CA ILE A 308 15.46 -12.95 -13.22
C ILE A 308 15.28 -14.35 -13.79
N TRP A 309 16.14 -15.30 -13.40
CA TRP A 309 16.02 -16.68 -13.86
C TRP A 309 14.71 -17.33 -13.42
N LEU A 310 14.27 -17.15 -12.17
CA LEU A 310 12.96 -17.64 -11.69
C LEU A 310 11.81 -17.09 -12.53
N ALA A 311 11.79 -15.79 -12.78
CA ALA A 311 10.71 -15.16 -13.56
C ALA A 311 10.70 -15.64 -15.02
N GLN A 312 11.88 -15.79 -15.62
CA GLN A 312 12.03 -16.35 -16.97
C GLN A 312 11.59 -17.82 -17.03
N ARG A 313 11.96 -18.64 -16.04
CA ARG A 313 11.58 -20.05 -16.01
C ARG A 313 10.09 -20.23 -15.77
N ARG A 314 9.46 -19.42 -14.90
CA ARG A 314 7.99 -19.43 -14.75
C ARG A 314 7.28 -19.11 -16.06
N ASN A 315 7.79 -18.15 -16.84
CA ASN A 315 7.23 -17.88 -18.16
C ASN A 315 7.40 -19.05 -19.12
N ALA A 316 8.53 -19.76 -19.07
CA ALA A 316 8.74 -20.96 -19.88
C ALA A 316 7.76 -22.08 -19.50
N ILE A 317 7.55 -22.34 -18.20
CA ILE A 317 6.56 -23.32 -17.72
C ILE A 317 5.15 -22.96 -18.20
N ASP A 318 4.73 -21.69 -18.02
CA ASP A 318 3.41 -21.24 -18.48
C ASP A 318 3.26 -21.35 -20.02
N PHE A 319 4.36 -21.21 -20.76
CA PHE A 319 4.38 -21.38 -22.21
C PHE A 319 4.28 -22.85 -22.64
N GLU A 320 5.04 -23.75 -21.99
CA GLU A 320 4.97 -25.20 -22.18
C GLU A 320 3.54 -25.72 -21.91
N GLU A 321 2.93 -25.29 -20.80
CA GLU A 321 1.54 -25.62 -20.44
C GLU A 321 0.53 -25.07 -21.48
N PHE A 322 0.78 -23.85 -21.99
CA PHE A 322 -0.05 -23.26 -23.04
C PHE A 322 0.07 -24.03 -24.36
N GLU A 323 1.26 -24.44 -24.77
CA GLU A 323 1.48 -25.22 -25.98
C GLU A 323 0.73 -26.57 -25.91
N GLU A 324 0.89 -27.31 -24.81
CA GLU A 324 0.25 -28.62 -24.64
C GLU A 324 -1.28 -28.53 -24.64
N ARG A 325 -1.85 -27.55 -23.93
CA ARG A 325 -3.31 -27.38 -23.84
C ARG A 325 -3.93 -26.84 -25.12
N THR A 326 -3.20 -26.02 -25.87
CA THR A 326 -3.72 -25.43 -27.11
C THR A 326 -3.74 -26.43 -28.26
N LEU A 327 -2.86 -27.44 -28.24
CA LEU A 327 -2.97 -28.60 -29.14
C LEU A 327 -4.30 -29.34 -28.97
N LYS A 328 -4.82 -29.45 -27.74
CA LYS A 328 -6.08 -30.13 -27.43
C LYS A 328 -7.31 -29.23 -27.68
N TYR A 329 -7.24 -27.93 -27.37
CA TYR A 329 -8.40 -27.01 -27.47
C TYR A 329 -8.03 -25.59 -27.96
N PRO A 330 -7.72 -25.40 -29.25
CA PRO A 330 -7.09 -24.18 -29.77
C PRO A 330 -7.89 -22.89 -29.57
N THR A 331 -9.22 -22.96 -29.48
CA THR A 331 -10.08 -21.79 -29.33
C THR A 331 -10.31 -21.35 -27.87
N ARG A 332 -10.13 -22.24 -26.89
CA ARG A 332 -10.41 -21.96 -25.47
C ARG A 332 -9.29 -21.18 -24.78
N TYR A 333 -8.06 -21.31 -25.27
CA TYR A 333 -6.85 -20.76 -24.65
C TYR A 333 -6.36 -19.44 -25.27
N GLN A 334 -7.14 -18.82 -26.16
CA GLN A 334 -6.73 -17.60 -26.86
C GLN A 334 -6.40 -16.42 -25.90
N LYS A 335 -7.14 -16.30 -24.79
CA LYS A 335 -6.91 -15.25 -23.77
C LYS A 335 -5.55 -15.43 -23.07
N ILE A 336 -5.19 -16.67 -22.74
CA ILE A 336 -3.92 -17.02 -22.10
C ILE A 336 -2.75 -16.73 -23.05
N GLY A 337 -2.87 -17.11 -24.33
CA GLY A 337 -1.85 -16.78 -25.33
C GLY A 337 -1.62 -15.28 -25.51
N LEU A 338 -2.67 -14.46 -25.47
CA LEU A 338 -2.55 -13.00 -25.52
C LEU A 338 -1.87 -12.42 -24.26
N GLU A 339 -2.08 -13.05 -23.10
CA GLU A 339 -1.41 -12.65 -21.86
C GLU A 339 0.09 -12.98 -21.92
N LEU A 340 0.44 -14.19 -22.34
CA LEU A 340 1.83 -14.64 -22.53
C LEU A 340 2.59 -13.76 -23.52
N LEU A 341 1.97 -13.29 -24.61
CA LEU A 341 2.60 -12.36 -25.55
C LEU A 341 3.08 -11.06 -24.91
N ASN A 342 2.48 -10.62 -23.79
CA ASN A 342 2.95 -9.43 -23.08
C ASN A 342 4.08 -9.73 -22.08
N ARG A 343 4.41 -11.00 -21.86
CA ARG A 343 5.46 -11.46 -20.94
C ARG A 343 6.78 -11.80 -21.63
N PHE A 344 6.80 -11.98 -22.95
CA PHE A 344 8.02 -12.23 -23.72
C PHE A 344 8.48 -10.99 -24.50
N PRO A 345 9.78 -10.85 -24.82
CA PRO A 345 10.27 -9.81 -25.73
C PRO A 345 9.60 -9.91 -27.11
N LYS A 346 9.20 -8.77 -27.69
CA LYS A 346 8.39 -8.71 -28.93
C LYS A 346 8.93 -9.52 -30.12
N TYR A 347 10.23 -9.78 -30.17
CA TYR A 347 10.90 -10.45 -31.28
C TYR A 347 11.54 -11.79 -30.89
N SER A 348 11.19 -12.32 -29.71
CA SER A 348 11.69 -13.62 -29.26
C SER A 348 11.08 -14.76 -30.05
N ASP A 349 11.74 -15.92 -30.06
CA ASP A 349 11.26 -17.09 -30.79
C ASP A 349 9.97 -17.66 -30.16
N GLU A 350 9.83 -17.56 -28.83
CA GLU A 350 8.60 -17.90 -28.10
C GLU A 350 7.44 -17.01 -28.56
N THR A 351 7.67 -15.70 -28.74
CA THR A 351 6.64 -14.78 -29.25
C THR A 351 6.16 -15.20 -30.65
N LYS A 352 7.08 -15.61 -31.53
CA LYS A 352 6.73 -16.12 -32.87
C LYS A 352 5.93 -17.43 -32.78
N GLN A 353 6.33 -18.33 -31.89
CA GLN A 353 5.63 -19.61 -31.66
C GLN A 353 4.21 -19.37 -31.13
N ILE A 354 4.04 -18.53 -30.10
CA ILE A 354 2.72 -18.16 -29.55
C ILE A 354 1.83 -17.56 -30.65
N GLN A 355 2.35 -16.65 -31.48
CA GLN A 355 1.60 -16.07 -32.59
C GLN A 355 1.18 -17.13 -33.63
N THR A 356 2.07 -18.06 -33.95
CA THR A 356 1.81 -19.15 -34.90
C THR A 356 0.70 -20.08 -34.39
N ILE A 357 0.73 -20.45 -33.11
CA ILE A 357 -0.30 -21.24 -32.45
C ILE A 357 -1.66 -20.51 -32.51
N LEU A 358 -1.69 -19.22 -32.17
CA LEU A 358 -2.90 -18.38 -32.22
C LEU A 358 -3.47 -18.23 -33.65
N GLN A 359 -2.63 -18.17 -34.67
CA GLN A 359 -3.05 -18.09 -36.07
C GLN A 359 -3.63 -19.42 -36.57
N THR A 360 -3.06 -20.55 -36.16
CA THR A 360 -3.53 -21.89 -36.55
C THR A 360 -4.96 -22.14 -36.04
N GLY A 361 -5.27 -21.71 -34.81
CA GLY A 361 -6.63 -21.78 -34.26
C GLY A 361 -7.68 -20.99 -35.07
N LYS A 362 -7.27 -19.89 -35.73
CA LYS A 362 -8.17 -19.10 -36.59
C LYS A 362 -8.46 -19.79 -37.93
N LYS A 363 -7.48 -20.45 -38.56
CA LYS A 363 -7.63 -21.12 -39.88
C LYS A 363 -8.62 -22.29 -39.84
N VAL A 364 -8.59 -23.09 -38.78
CA VAL A 364 -9.50 -24.26 -38.62
C VAL A 364 -10.97 -23.84 -38.56
N LYS A 365 -11.27 -22.69 -37.93
CA LYS A 365 -12.62 -22.12 -37.87
C LYS A 365 -13.14 -21.73 -39.27
N THR A 366 -12.29 -21.11 -40.08
CA THR A 366 -12.66 -20.65 -41.43
C THR A 366 -12.94 -21.81 -42.39
N ILE A 367 -12.16 -22.89 -42.33
CA ILE A 367 -12.33 -24.07 -43.20
C ILE A 367 -13.63 -24.83 -42.88
N ARG A 368 -13.98 -25.01 -41.61
CA ARG A 368 -15.24 -25.68 -41.22
C ARG A 368 -16.47 -24.92 -41.72
N ILE A 369 -16.43 -23.58 -41.65
CA ILE A 369 -17.49 -22.71 -42.15
C ILE A 369 -17.64 -22.88 -43.68
N PHE A 370 -16.52 -22.97 -44.41
CA PHE A 370 -16.54 -23.10 -45.87
C PHE A 370 -17.19 -24.41 -46.36
N TYR A 371 -16.85 -25.56 -45.77
CA TYR A 371 -17.45 -26.85 -46.19
C TYR A 371 -18.92 -27.00 -45.82
N THR A 372 -19.35 -26.42 -44.69
CA THR A 372 -20.78 -26.39 -44.34
C THR A 372 -21.57 -25.56 -45.36
N ILE A 373 -21.03 -24.44 -45.82
CA ILE A 373 -21.66 -23.60 -46.84
C ILE A 373 -21.86 -24.38 -48.16
N ILE A 374 -20.86 -25.14 -48.63
CA ILE A 374 -20.97 -25.90 -49.89
C ILE A 374 -22.04 -27.00 -49.82
N ALA A 375 -22.07 -27.77 -48.72
CA ALA A 375 -23.06 -28.84 -48.55
C ALA A 375 -24.49 -28.27 -48.46
N ILE A 376 -24.65 -27.10 -47.83
CA ILE A 376 -25.91 -26.37 -47.79
C ILE A 376 -26.34 -25.96 -49.20
N ILE A 377 -25.43 -25.43 -50.03
CA ILE A 377 -25.73 -25.01 -51.41
C ILE A 377 -26.21 -26.18 -52.28
N ALA A 378 -25.57 -27.35 -52.18
CA ALA A 378 -25.95 -28.52 -52.98
C ALA A 378 -27.34 -29.08 -52.59
N LEU A 379 -27.62 -29.16 -51.27
CA LEU A 379 -28.94 -29.54 -50.77
C LEU A 379 -30.00 -28.51 -51.20
N TRP A 380 -29.65 -27.22 -51.20
CA TRP A 380 -30.52 -26.13 -51.57
C TRP A 380 -30.95 -26.17 -53.05
N LEU A 381 -30.06 -26.54 -53.97
CA LEU A 381 -30.39 -26.63 -55.40
C LEU A 381 -31.39 -27.76 -55.72
N VAL A 382 -31.27 -28.91 -55.04
CA VAL A 382 -32.18 -30.06 -55.21
C VAL A 382 -33.56 -29.75 -54.64
N THR A 383 -33.61 -29.17 -53.43
CA THR A 383 -34.88 -28.79 -52.81
C THR A 383 -35.57 -27.65 -53.55
N GLU A 384 -34.82 -26.65 -54.04
CA GLU A 384 -35.35 -25.54 -54.83
C GLU A 384 -36.06 -26.06 -56.10
N THR A 385 -35.44 -26.99 -56.83
CA THR A 385 -36.04 -27.56 -58.06
C THR A 385 -37.35 -28.31 -57.79
N SER A 386 -37.42 -29.10 -56.72
CA SER A 386 -38.65 -29.83 -56.36
C SER A 386 -39.76 -28.88 -55.86
N LEU A 387 -39.40 -27.84 -55.12
CA LEU A 387 -40.34 -26.83 -54.64
C LEU A 387 -40.89 -25.97 -55.77
N ASP A 388 -40.06 -25.63 -56.77
CA ASP A 388 -40.48 -24.79 -57.89
C ASP A 388 -41.63 -25.42 -58.70
N VAL A 389 -41.57 -26.73 -58.93
CA VAL A 389 -42.62 -27.46 -59.68
C VAL A 389 -43.94 -27.48 -58.89
N ILE A 390 -43.89 -27.72 -57.59
CA ILE A 390 -45.07 -27.75 -56.71
C ILE A 390 -45.68 -26.35 -56.60
N ASN A 391 -44.85 -25.34 -56.34
CA ASN A 391 -45.28 -23.96 -56.15
C ASN A 391 -45.91 -23.39 -57.41
N TYR A 392 -45.33 -23.67 -58.59
CA TYR A 392 -45.91 -23.20 -59.84
C TYR A 392 -47.38 -23.65 -60.01
N THR A 393 -47.66 -24.94 -59.82
CA THR A 393 -49.04 -25.47 -59.91
C THR A 393 -49.98 -24.92 -58.84
N LYS A 394 -49.50 -24.77 -57.59
CA LYS A 394 -50.29 -24.19 -56.49
C LYS A 394 -50.68 -22.75 -56.78
N HIS A 395 -49.75 -21.95 -57.31
CA HIS A 395 -49.91 -20.50 -57.47
C HIS A 395 -50.71 -20.12 -58.71
N GLN A 396 -50.67 -20.94 -59.76
CA GLN A 396 -51.57 -20.79 -60.90
C GLN A 396 -53.04 -20.96 -60.48
N ILE A 397 -53.34 -21.96 -59.63
CA ILE A 397 -54.70 -22.16 -59.09
C ILE A 397 -55.14 -20.99 -58.19
N ALA A 398 -54.20 -20.38 -57.45
CA ALA A 398 -54.49 -19.23 -56.60
C ALA A 398 -54.77 -17.95 -57.40
N ALA A 399 -54.12 -17.77 -58.56
CA ALA A 399 -54.32 -16.62 -59.44
C ALA A 399 -55.73 -16.57 -60.05
N ASP A 400 -56.31 -17.73 -60.34
CA ASP A 400 -57.61 -17.84 -61.00
C ASP A 400 -58.80 -17.89 -60.02
N SER A 401 -58.55 -17.91 -58.71
CA SER A 401 -59.59 -18.06 -57.69
C SER A 401 -60.09 -16.70 -57.15
N PRO A 402 -61.39 -16.36 -57.30
CA PRO A 402 -61.96 -15.11 -56.79
C PRO A 402 -62.05 -15.03 -55.26
N ASN A 403 -61.84 -16.15 -54.56
CA ASN A 403 -61.86 -16.25 -53.09
C ASN A 403 -60.45 -16.47 -52.51
N ALA A 404 -59.40 -16.25 -53.29
CA ALA A 404 -58.03 -16.43 -52.84
C ALA A 404 -57.72 -15.49 -51.66
N THR A 405 -57.06 -16.03 -50.63
CA THR A 405 -56.65 -15.21 -49.48
C THR A 405 -55.49 -14.30 -49.87
N HIS A 406 -55.30 -13.21 -49.11
CA HIS A 406 -54.14 -12.33 -49.28
C HIS A 406 -52.80 -13.07 -49.33
N GLU A 407 -52.68 -14.07 -48.46
CA GLU A 407 -51.50 -14.89 -48.28
C GLU A 407 -51.28 -15.78 -49.50
N GLN A 408 -52.34 -16.40 -50.03
CA GLN A 408 -52.25 -17.21 -51.25
C GLN A 408 -51.86 -16.38 -52.48
N LEU A 409 -52.43 -15.18 -52.61
CA LEU A 409 -52.11 -14.23 -53.70
C LEU A 409 -50.68 -13.69 -53.56
N GLY A 410 -50.23 -13.45 -52.33
CA GLY A 410 -48.90 -12.95 -52.04
C GLY A 410 -47.80 -13.98 -52.18
N GLU A 411 -48.04 -15.22 -51.77
CA GLU A 411 -47.14 -16.34 -52.04
C GLU A 411 -47.00 -16.53 -53.56
N ALA A 412 -48.11 -16.46 -54.29
CA ALA A 412 -48.12 -16.61 -55.74
C ALA A 412 -47.35 -15.51 -56.47
N GLU A 413 -47.64 -14.25 -56.17
CA GLU A 413 -46.96 -13.09 -56.78
C GLU A 413 -45.46 -13.06 -56.43
N ASN A 414 -45.11 -13.31 -55.17
CA ASN A 414 -43.72 -13.28 -54.72
C ASN A 414 -42.91 -14.42 -55.33
N TRP A 415 -43.46 -15.64 -55.36
CA TRP A 415 -42.79 -16.77 -55.97
C TRP A 415 -42.60 -16.55 -57.49
N LEU A 416 -43.63 -16.10 -58.21
CA LEU A 416 -43.55 -15.81 -59.65
C LEU A 416 -42.56 -14.67 -59.96
N THR A 417 -42.60 -13.57 -59.19
CA THR A 417 -41.65 -12.44 -59.35
C THR A 417 -40.22 -12.89 -59.11
N GLN A 418 -39.98 -13.67 -58.06
CA GLN A 418 -38.65 -14.21 -57.75
C GLN A 418 -38.18 -15.19 -58.82
N TYR A 419 -39.07 -16.06 -59.31
CA TYR A 419 -38.78 -17.01 -60.37
C TYR A 419 -38.37 -16.31 -61.68
N ILE A 420 -39.04 -15.21 -62.04
CA ILE A 420 -38.77 -14.41 -63.23
C ILE A 420 -37.49 -13.59 -63.10
N ALA A 421 -37.32 -12.88 -61.97
CA ALA A 421 -36.19 -12.00 -61.74
C ALA A 421 -34.91 -12.75 -61.34
N ALA A 422 -35.01 -14.07 -61.10
CA ALA A 422 -33.90 -14.91 -60.71
C ALA A 422 -32.76 -14.85 -61.75
N PRO A 423 -31.50 -14.63 -61.32
CA PRO A 423 -30.35 -14.66 -62.21
C PRO A 423 -30.28 -15.98 -62.99
N TYR A 424 -29.61 -15.97 -64.16
CA TYR A 424 -29.61 -17.10 -65.09
C TYR A 424 -29.32 -18.47 -64.44
N PHE A 425 -28.43 -18.50 -63.44
CA PHE A 425 -28.02 -19.72 -62.74
C PHE A 425 -29.01 -20.24 -61.68
N ARG A 426 -30.00 -19.44 -61.27
CA ARG A 426 -31.01 -19.85 -60.29
C ARG A 426 -32.23 -20.39 -61.03
N HIS A 427 -32.77 -21.52 -60.56
CA HIS A 427 -33.77 -22.33 -61.27
C HIS A 427 -33.25 -22.93 -62.60
N LEU A 428 -31.93 -23.18 -62.71
CA LEU A 428 -31.28 -23.75 -63.90
C LEU A 428 -31.98 -25.01 -64.44
N ILE A 429 -32.47 -25.85 -63.52
CA ILE A 429 -33.15 -27.10 -63.85
C ILE A 429 -34.66 -26.86 -64.06
N SER A 430 -35.29 -26.02 -63.24
CA SER A 430 -36.74 -25.72 -63.30
C SER A 430 -37.14 -25.03 -64.63
N LYS A 431 -36.25 -24.22 -65.21
CA LYS A 431 -36.46 -23.52 -66.51
C LYS A 431 -36.59 -24.45 -67.73
N ILE A 432 -36.23 -25.73 -67.61
CA ILE A 432 -36.45 -26.73 -68.66
C ILE A 432 -37.94 -27.07 -68.81
N PHE A 433 -38.73 -26.89 -67.74
CA PHE A 433 -40.14 -27.30 -67.67
C PHE A 433 -41.13 -26.14 -67.68
N PHE A 434 -40.72 -24.93 -67.27
CA PHE A 434 -41.59 -23.76 -67.21
C PHE A 434 -40.87 -22.46 -67.62
N ASN A 435 -41.38 -21.78 -68.66
CA ASN A 435 -40.68 -20.63 -69.25
C ASN A 435 -41.09 -19.28 -68.62
N GLN A 436 -40.19 -18.30 -68.74
CA GLN A 436 -40.31 -17.00 -68.07
C GLN A 436 -41.51 -16.16 -68.57
N GLU A 437 -41.92 -16.36 -69.82
CA GLU A 437 -43.01 -15.62 -70.46
C GLU A 437 -44.38 -16.02 -69.89
N GLN A 438 -44.59 -17.32 -69.63
CA GLN A 438 -45.80 -17.82 -68.99
C GLN A 438 -45.92 -17.33 -67.53
N ALA A 439 -44.80 -17.28 -66.80
CA ALA A 439 -44.76 -16.75 -65.44
C ALA A 439 -45.17 -15.28 -65.37
N GLN A 440 -44.73 -14.47 -66.35
CA GLN A 440 -44.96 -13.02 -66.42
C GLN A 440 -46.44 -12.67 -66.59
N ASN A 441 -47.16 -13.45 -67.40
CA ASN A 441 -48.59 -13.23 -67.64
C ASN A 441 -49.42 -13.50 -66.39
N VAL A 442 -49.14 -14.60 -65.68
CA VAL A 442 -49.83 -14.95 -64.42
C VAL A 442 -49.51 -13.94 -63.32
N LEU A 443 -48.26 -13.44 -63.27
CA LEU A 443 -47.85 -12.42 -62.31
C LEU A 443 -48.62 -11.11 -62.47
N THR A 444 -48.84 -10.68 -63.71
CA THR A 444 -49.52 -9.40 -64.01
C THR A 444 -50.99 -9.43 -63.56
N GLN A 445 -51.67 -10.55 -63.74
CA GLN A 445 -53.07 -10.73 -63.30
C GLN A 445 -53.20 -10.77 -61.78
N LEU A 446 -52.28 -11.47 -61.10
CA LEU A 446 -52.19 -11.49 -59.63
C LEU A 446 -51.95 -10.11 -59.03
N GLN A 447 -51.05 -9.32 -59.63
CA GLN A 447 -50.70 -7.98 -59.16
C GLN A 447 -51.90 -7.03 -59.09
N VAL A 448 -52.74 -7.04 -60.12
CA VAL A 448 -53.96 -6.21 -60.16
C VAL A 448 -54.97 -6.64 -59.10
N HIS A 449 -55.16 -7.95 -58.92
CA HIS A 449 -56.11 -8.48 -57.95
C HIS A 449 -55.70 -8.20 -56.50
N ARG A 450 -54.41 -8.35 -56.19
CA ARG A 450 -53.88 -8.16 -54.85
C ARG A 450 -53.77 -6.68 -54.44
N GLU A 451 -53.50 -5.78 -55.39
CA GLU A 451 -53.48 -4.32 -55.17
C GLU A 451 -54.84 -3.81 -54.62
N ILE A 452 -55.95 -4.31 -55.18
CA ILE A 452 -57.31 -3.97 -54.72
C ILE A 452 -57.57 -4.51 -53.31
N PHE A 453 -57.19 -5.77 -53.06
CA PHE A 453 -57.39 -6.43 -51.77
C PHE A 453 -56.71 -5.68 -50.62
N LEU A 454 -55.48 -5.21 -50.82
CA LEU A 454 -54.67 -4.60 -49.77
C LEU A 454 -55.03 -3.15 -49.47
N TRP A 455 -55.52 -2.41 -50.45
CA TRP A 455 -55.76 -0.97 -50.28
C TRP A 455 -57.11 -0.67 -49.60
N GLU A 456 -58.13 -1.49 -49.84
CA GLU A 456 -59.47 -1.31 -49.25
C GLU A 456 -59.48 -1.24 -47.70
N PRO A 457 -58.73 -2.10 -46.97
CA PRO A 457 -58.58 -1.99 -45.52
C PRO A 457 -57.96 -0.67 -45.05
N VAL A 458 -57.02 -0.09 -45.81
CA VAL A 458 -56.39 1.19 -45.48
C VAL A 458 -57.41 2.32 -45.51
N LYS A 459 -58.21 2.38 -46.56
CA LYS A 459 -59.30 3.37 -46.71
C LYS A 459 -60.30 3.29 -45.57
N LYS A 460 -60.75 2.08 -45.20
CA LYS A 460 -61.70 1.87 -44.10
C LYS A 460 -61.11 2.27 -42.75
N ALA A 461 -59.86 1.92 -42.48
CA ALA A 461 -59.21 2.21 -41.21
C ALA A 461 -58.87 3.70 -41.02
N LEU A 462 -58.58 4.43 -42.11
CA LEU A 462 -58.31 5.86 -42.11
C LEU A 462 -59.55 6.70 -41.74
N GLN A 463 -60.76 6.19 -42.02
CA GLN A 463 -62.01 6.83 -41.61
C GLN A 463 -62.22 6.84 -40.08
N VAL A 464 -61.56 5.93 -39.34
CA VAL A 464 -61.66 5.84 -37.88
C VAL A 464 -60.68 6.80 -37.22
N ASN A 465 -59.38 6.64 -37.46
CA ASN A 465 -58.33 7.60 -37.13
C ASN A 465 -56.98 7.21 -37.79
N LEU A 466 -56.00 8.10 -37.69
CA LEU A 466 -54.67 7.90 -38.26
C LEU A 466 -53.93 6.67 -37.69
N GLN A 467 -54.16 6.33 -36.42
CA GLN A 467 -53.45 5.26 -35.73
C GLN A 467 -53.97 3.87 -36.14
N THR A 468 -55.29 3.74 -36.34
CA THR A 468 -55.90 2.50 -36.85
C THR A 468 -55.51 2.24 -38.30
N ALA A 469 -55.20 3.28 -39.08
CA ALA A 469 -54.73 3.17 -40.46
C ALA A 469 -53.25 2.77 -40.58
N LEU A 470 -52.43 2.92 -39.53
CA LEU A 470 -50.99 2.64 -39.58
C LEU A 470 -50.68 1.19 -39.97
N LEU A 471 -51.34 0.22 -39.33
CA LEU A 471 -51.07 -1.20 -39.59
C LEU A 471 -51.53 -1.60 -41.01
N PRO A 472 -52.75 -1.27 -41.47
CA PRO A 472 -53.14 -1.48 -42.86
C PRO A 472 -52.23 -0.75 -43.86
N ALA A 473 -51.88 0.52 -43.66
CA ALA A 473 -51.03 1.29 -44.57
C ALA A 473 -49.60 0.74 -44.64
N SER A 474 -49.04 0.31 -43.49
CA SER A 474 -47.75 -0.37 -43.43
C SER A 474 -47.80 -1.75 -44.10
N THR A 475 -48.93 -2.46 -43.95
CA THR A 475 -49.16 -3.73 -44.63
C THR A 475 -49.24 -3.53 -46.15
N TYR A 476 -49.95 -2.49 -46.61
CA TYR A 476 -49.98 -2.11 -48.01
C TYR A 476 -48.58 -1.76 -48.54
N LEU A 477 -47.82 -0.88 -47.88
CA LEU A 477 -46.44 -0.51 -48.29
C LEU A 477 -45.46 -1.68 -48.27
N ARG A 478 -45.64 -2.64 -47.36
CA ARG A 478 -44.80 -3.84 -47.28
C ARG A 478 -44.92 -4.69 -48.54
N TYR A 479 -46.12 -4.75 -49.11
CA TYR A 479 -46.40 -5.59 -50.28
C TYR A 479 -46.35 -4.79 -51.60
N TYR A 480 -46.68 -3.50 -51.57
CA TYR A 480 -46.67 -2.59 -52.71
C TYR A 480 -45.95 -1.26 -52.41
N PRO A 481 -44.61 -1.28 -52.24
CA PRO A 481 -43.82 -0.09 -51.93
C PRO A 481 -43.79 0.94 -53.08
N TYR A 482 -44.10 0.51 -54.31
CA TYR A 482 -44.21 1.36 -55.50
C TYR A 482 -45.58 1.23 -56.18
N GLY A 483 -46.57 0.66 -55.46
CA GLY A 483 -47.93 0.51 -55.96
C GLY A 483 -48.62 1.86 -56.16
N LYS A 484 -49.82 1.82 -56.74
CA LYS A 484 -50.59 3.02 -57.12
C LYS A 484 -50.85 3.94 -55.94
N HIS A 485 -51.00 3.38 -54.73
CA HIS A 485 -51.28 4.10 -53.50
C HIS A 485 -50.09 4.18 -52.54
N ALA A 486 -48.87 3.86 -52.99
CA ALA A 486 -47.69 3.84 -52.14
C ALA A 486 -47.40 5.19 -51.48
N GLN A 487 -47.53 6.29 -52.23
CA GLN A 487 -47.29 7.62 -51.69
C GLN A 487 -48.31 8.00 -50.60
N GLU A 488 -49.57 7.64 -50.79
CA GLU A 488 -50.65 7.88 -49.80
C GLU A 488 -50.43 7.05 -48.53
N ALA A 489 -50.09 5.76 -48.70
CA ALA A 489 -49.79 4.88 -47.58
C ALA A 489 -48.53 5.32 -46.81
N LEU A 490 -47.52 5.84 -47.51
CA LEU A 490 -46.27 6.35 -46.94
C LEU A 490 -46.53 7.60 -46.09
N ASP A 491 -47.33 8.53 -46.57
CA ASP A 491 -47.73 9.73 -45.81
C ASP A 491 -48.52 9.35 -44.53
N ILE A 492 -49.45 8.40 -44.63
CA ILE A 492 -50.19 7.87 -43.46
C ILE A 492 -49.24 7.24 -42.44
N LYS A 493 -48.33 6.38 -42.90
CA LYS A 493 -47.33 5.71 -42.06
C LYS A 493 -46.43 6.72 -41.36
N LEU A 494 -45.83 7.65 -42.10
CA LEU A 494 -44.90 8.65 -41.54
C LEU A 494 -45.59 9.54 -40.50
N ARG A 495 -46.82 10.00 -40.75
CA ARG A 495 -47.57 10.82 -39.79
C ARG A 495 -47.96 10.05 -38.53
N ALA A 496 -48.35 8.78 -38.65
CA ALA A 496 -48.69 7.94 -37.52
C ALA A 496 -47.45 7.55 -36.68
N GLU A 497 -46.35 7.18 -37.33
CA GLU A 497 -45.07 6.89 -36.66
C GLU A 497 -44.54 8.13 -35.94
N PHE A 498 -44.55 9.30 -36.58
CA PHE A 498 -44.16 10.55 -35.94
C PHE A 498 -44.97 10.84 -34.67
N ARG A 499 -46.28 10.55 -34.69
CA ARG A 499 -47.15 10.70 -33.52
C ARG A 499 -46.81 9.72 -32.40
N GLN A 500 -46.48 8.47 -32.73
CA GLN A 500 -46.03 7.47 -31.75
C GLN A 500 -44.69 7.85 -31.12
N LEU A 501 -43.72 8.27 -31.94
CA LEU A 501 -42.40 8.70 -31.47
C LEU A 501 -42.52 9.90 -30.52
N LYS A 502 -43.41 10.85 -30.84
CA LYS A 502 -43.74 11.98 -29.96
C LYS A 502 -44.31 11.50 -28.61
N GLN A 503 -45.30 10.60 -28.62
CA GLN A 503 -45.90 10.06 -27.39
C GLN A 503 -44.91 9.24 -26.55
N ALA A 504 -44.01 8.51 -27.18
CA ALA A 504 -42.96 7.76 -26.49
C ALA A 504 -41.97 8.69 -25.77
N ASN A 505 -41.57 9.80 -26.42
CA ASN A 505 -40.76 10.83 -25.78
C ASN A 505 -41.49 11.46 -24.57
N GLU A 506 -42.78 11.79 -24.71
CA GLU A 506 -43.60 12.34 -23.61
C GLU A 506 -43.67 11.36 -22.43
N ALA A 507 -44.01 10.10 -22.68
CA ALA A 507 -44.13 9.08 -21.64
C ALA A 507 -42.80 8.84 -20.90
N ALA A 508 -41.68 8.76 -21.63
CA ALA A 508 -40.35 8.61 -21.04
C ALA A 508 -39.98 9.81 -20.15
N PHE A 509 -40.28 11.03 -20.60
CA PHE A 509 -40.07 12.23 -19.80
C PHE A 509 -40.94 12.25 -18.54
N TYR A 510 -42.24 11.93 -18.64
CA TYR A 510 -43.14 11.88 -17.48
C TYR A 510 -42.66 10.87 -16.43
N LEU A 511 -42.27 9.67 -16.85
CA LEU A 511 -41.77 8.64 -15.95
C LEU A 511 -40.49 9.08 -15.22
N LEU A 512 -39.54 9.67 -15.95
CA LEU A 512 -38.30 10.18 -15.36
C LEU A 512 -38.59 11.34 -14.39
N SER A 513 -39.49 12.25 -14.76
CA SER A 513 -39.92 13.35 -13.89
C SER A 513 -40.57 12.87 -12.57
N ALA A 514 -41.30 11.75 -12.61
CA ALA A 514 -41.90 11.13 -11.44
C ALA A 514 -40.84 10.49 -10.54
N GLN A 515 -39.88 9.76 -11.11
CA GLN A 515 -38.78 9.15 -10.35
C GLN A 515 -37.88 10.20 -9.67
N VAL A 516 -37.66 11.35 -10.31
CA VAL A 516 -36.94 12.46 -9.68
C VAL A 516 -37.69 13.01 -8.47
N LYS A 517 -39.04 13.00 -8.48
CA LYS A 517 -39.84 13.42 -7.31
C LYS A 517 -39.78 12.39 -6.18
N GLU A 518 -39.76 11.11 -6.51
CA GLU A 518 -39.73 10.00 -5.55
C GLU A 518 -38.37 9.86 -4.86
N HIS A 519 -37.27 9.98 -5.61
CA HIS A 519 -35.93 9.69 -5.12
C HIS A 519 -35.10 10.92 -4.72
N LYS A 520 -35.74 12.02 -4.32
CA LYS A 520 -35.06 13.29 -3.96
C LYS A 520 -33.96 13.17 -2.90
N GLN A 521 -33.98 12.12 -2.08
CA GLN A 521 -32.99 11.90 -1.01
C GLN A 521 -31.84 10.95 -1.41
N ASN A 522 -31.93 10.25 -2.54
CA ASN A 522 -30.95 9.24 -2.94
C ASN A 522 -29.99 9.78 -4.01
N VAL A 523 -28.77 10.18 -3.60
CA VAL A 523 -27.75 10.78 -4.47
C VAL A 523 -27.35 9.88 -5.64
N ASN A 524 -27.17 8.57 -5.40
CA ASN A 524 -26.80 7.63 -6.45
C ASN A 524 -27.91 7.51 -7.50
N LYS A 525 -29.16 7.45 -7.04
CA LYS A 525 -30.32 7.39 -7.93
C LYS A 525 -30.52 8.70 -8.68
N LEU A 526 -30.30 9.86 -8.05
CA LEU A 526 -30.33 11.15 -8.74
C LEU A 526 -29.25 11.25 -9.83
N ASN A 527 -28.01 10.84 -9.55
CA ASN A 527 -26.94 10.80 -10.56
C ASN A 527 -27.27 9.88 -11.74
N GLN A 528 -27.90 8.73 -11.47
CA GLN A 528 -28.41 7.84 -12.51
C GLN A 528 -29.50 8.54 -13.34
N LEU A 529 -30.47 9.16 -12.69
CA LEU A 529 -31.57 9.87 -13.36
C LEU A 529 -31.07 11.07 -14.20
N LEU A 530 -30.03 11.77 -13.77
CA LEU A 530 -29.40 12.83 -14.56
C LEU A 530 -28.77 12.28 -15.84
N ARG A 531 -28.11 11.11 -15.77
CA ARG A 531 -27.57 10.44 -16.95
C ARG A 531 -28.69 10.00 -17.88
N GLU A 532 -29.75 9.40 -17.34
CA GLU A 532 -30.94 8.99 -18.10
C GLU A 532 -31.63 10.18 -18.79
N LEU A 533 -31.71 11.33 -18.11
CA LEU A 533 -32.29 12.56 -18.67
C LEU A 533 -31.48 13.12 -19.85
N ARG A 534 -30.15 12.94 -19.84
CA ARG A 534 -29.27 13.32 -20.95
C ARG A 534 -29.39 12.42 -22.17
N TYR A 535 -29.96 11.23 -22.01
CA TYR A 535 -30.33 10.35 -23.13
C TYR A 535 -31.71 10.66 -23.71
N LEU A 536 -32.46 11.61 -23.12
CA LEU A 536 -33.70 12.11 -23.70
C LEU A 536 -33.42 13.31 -24.61
N PRO A 537 -34.17 13.46 -25.72
CA PRO A 537 -35.28 12.61 -26.17
C PRO A 537 -34.82 11.27 -26.78
N LEU A 538 -35.61 10.20 -26.60
CA LEU A 538 -35.36 8.88 -27.23
C LEU A 538 -35.39 8.96 -28.77
N HIS A 539 -36.21 9.87 -29.29
CA HIS A 539 -36.37 10.12 -30.72
C HIS A 539 -36.21 11.62 -31.00
N PRO A 540 -34.97 12.10 -31.28
CA PRO A 540 -34.67 13.52 -31.46
C PRO A 540 -35.50 14.20 -32.56
N GLN A 541 -35.80 13.48 -33.63
CA GLN A 541 -36.61 13.96 -34.75
C GLN A 541 -38.06 14.32 -34.38
N ALA A 542 -38.56 13.83 -33.24
CA ALA A 542 -39.92 14.08 -32.74
C ALA A 542 -39.95 14.95 -31.47
N GLU A 543 -38.82 15.57 -31.10
CA GLU A 543 -38.77 16.53 -29.98
C GLU A 543 -39.46 17.83 -30.36
N THR A 544 -40.42 18.28 -29.55
CA THR A 544 -40.98 19.63 -29.65
C THR A 544 -40.19 20.60 -28.77
N GLU A 545 -40.25 21.89 -29.07
CA GLU A 545 -39.57 22.92 -28.28
C GLU A 545 -40.04 22.91 -26.81
N ASP A 546 -41.32 22.63 -26.55
CA ASP A 546 -41.86 22.48 -25.19
C ASP A 546 -41.19 21.32 -24.42
N MET A 547 -41.00 20.15 -25.04
CA MET A 547 -40.28 19.03 -24.41
C MET A 547 -38.84 19.40 -24.07
N ARG A 548 -38.17 20.13 -24.97
CA ARG A 548 -36.81 20.60 -24.74
C ARG A 548 -36.72 21.53 -23.53
N GLN A 549 -37.63 22.50 -23.43
CA GLN A 549 -37.67 23.43 -22.31
C GLN A 549 -37.97 22.71 -20.98
N GLN A 550 -38.92 21.76 -20.98
CA GLN A 550 -39.22 20.96 -19.80
C GLN A 550 -38.03 20.08 -19.37
N ARG A 551 -37.30 19.51 -20.33
CA ARG A 551 -36.08 18.73 -20.08
C ARG A 551 -34.97 19.58 -19.44
N ILE A 552 -34.69 20.76 -20.00
CA ILE A 552 -33.71 21.70 -19.45
C ILE A 552 -34.09 22.13 -18.03
N ALA A 553 -35.37 22.43 -17.79
CA ALA A 553 -35.86 22.80 -16.46
C ALA A 553 -35.67 21.66 -15.44
N LEU A 554 -35.94 20.41 -15.83
CA LEU A 554 -35.73 19.25 -14.97
C LEU A 554 -34.23 18.97 -14.72
N GLU A 555 -33.38 19.14 -15.73
CA GLU A 555 -31.93 18.99 -15.62
C GLU A 555 -31.34 20.02 -14.64
N ASN A 556 -31.78 21.27 -14.74
CA ASN A 556 -31.37 22.32 -13.81
C ASN A 556 -31.81 22.02 -12.37
N LYS A 557 -33.05 21.56 -12.20
CA LYS A 557 -33.59 21.18 -10.88
C LYS A 557 -32.81 20.02 -10.25
N LEU A 558 -32.48 19.00 -11.05
CA LEU A 558 -31.76 17.82 -10.59
C LEU A 558 -30.30 18.15 -10.25
N SER A 559 -29.66 18.98 -11.07
CA SER A 559 -28.31 19.49 -10.81
C SER A 559 -28.25 20.30 -9.51
N GLY A 560 -29.26 21.14 -9.24
CA GLY A 560 -29.38 21.88 -7.97
C GLY A 560 -29.53 20.96 -6.76
N LEU A 561 -30.34 19.89 -6.85
CA LEU A 561 -30.48 18.90 -5.77
C LEU A 561 -29.19 18.13 -5.49
N LEU A 562 -28.48 17.71 -6.53
CA LEU A 562 -27.18 17.02 -6.38
C LEU A 562 -26.13 17.93 -5.75
N LEU A 563 -26.10 19.20 -6.16
CA LEU A 563 -25.24 20.22 -5.59
C LEU A 563 -25.51 20.42 -4.10
N GLN A 564 -26.78 20.60 -3.73
CA GLN A 564 -27.20 20.71 -2.33
C GLN A 564 -26.72 19.49 -1.51
N LYS A 565 -26.88 18.28 -2.04
CA LYS A 565 -26.44 17.05 -1.36
C LYS A 565 -24.93 16.94 -1.22
N ASP A 566 -24.16 17.37 -2.21
CA ASP A 566 -22.69 17.40 -2.10
C ASP A 566 -22.24 18.42 -1.04
N ILE A 567 -22.90 19.58 -0.94
CA ILE A 567 -22.66 20.56 0.13
C ILE A 567 -22.95 19.93 1.50
N GLU A 568 -24.13 19.31 1.67
CA GLU A 568 -24.51 18.62 2.92
C GLU A 568 -23.51 17.54 3.32
N GLN A 569 -23.06 16.69 2.37
CA GLN A 569 -22.05 15.66 2.62
C GLN A 569 -20.70 16.24 3.05
N LYS A 570 -20.23 17.31 2.40
CA LYS A 570 -18.99 17.98 2.80
C LYS A 570 -19.11 18.62 4.18
N MET A 571 -20.27 19.18 4.53
CA MET A 571 -20.53 19.69 5.88
C MET A 571 -20.52 18.58 6.93
N GLN A 572 -21.10 17.41 6.64
CA GLN A 572 -21.07 16.25 7.55
C GLN A 572 -19.66 15.70 7.76
N ALA A 573 -18.82 15.71 6.71
CA ALA A 573 -17.43 15.30 6.78
C ALA A 573 -16.48 16.33 7.42
N GLY A 574 -17.00 17.46 7.94
CA GLY A 574 -16.18 18.52 8.53
C GLY A 574 -15.37 19.36 7.52
N LYS A 575 -15.62 19.20 6.21
CA LYS A 575 -14.91 19.90 5.12
C LYS A 575 -15.58 21.23 4.79
N PHE A 576 -15.70 22.12 5.76
CA PHE A 576 -16.50 23.36 5.66
C PHE A 576 -16.02 24.30 4.56
N LEU A 577 -14.70 24.50 4.42
CA LEU A 577 -14.13 25.37 3.38
C LEU A 577 -14.45 24.84 1.98
N ALA A 578 -14.37 23.53 1.77
CA ALA A 578 -14.72 22.91 0.49
C ALA A 578 -16.20 23.07 0.17
N ALA A 579 -17.08 22.89 1.17
CA ALA A 579 -18.52 23.14 1.03
C ALA A 579 -18.81 24.60 0.68
N ALA A 580 -18.10 25.56 1.31
CA ALA A 580 -18.27 26.98 1.08
C ALA A 580 -17.77 27.43 -0.30
N ARG A 581 -16.61 26.93 -0.75
CA ARG A 581 -16.10 27.19 -2.11
C ARG A 581 -17.06 26.65 -3.16
N LEU A 582 -17.59 25.45 -2.94
CA LEU A 582 -18.56 24.84 -3.82
C LEU A 582 -19.89 25.62 -3.84
N LEU A 583 -20.34 26.17 -2.71
CA LEU A 583 -21.51 27.04 -2.65
C LEU A 583 -21.28 28.41 -3.33
N ASN A 584 -20.10 29.02 -3.14
CA ASN A 584 -19.79 30.35 -3.65
C ASN A 584 -19.60 30.40 -5.17
N ASN A 585 -19.10 29.32 -5.77
CA ASN A 585 -18.79 29.25 -7.20
C ASN A 585 -20.01 28.94 -8.10
N GLN A 586 -21.21 28.83 -7.53
CA GLN A 586 -22.38 28.33 -8.26
C GLN A 586 -23.33 29.47 -8.65
N PRO A 587 -23.91 29.42 -9.86
CA PRO A 587 -24.92 30.40 -10.29
C PRO A 587 -26.11 30.42 -9.33
N GLU A 588 -26.64 31.62 -9.04
CA GLU A 588 -27.79 31.82 -8.14
C GLU A 588 -29.05 31.06 -8.58
N ILE A 589 -29.11 30.64 -9.84
CA ILE A 589 -30.20 29.86 -10.43
C ILE A 589 -30.41 28.51 -9.72
N TYR A 590 -29.37 27.95 -9.08
CA TYR A 590 -29.41 26.58 -8.55
C TYR A 590 -29.78 26.46 -7.07
N LEU A 591 -29.71 27.55 -6.29
CA LEU A 591 -29.86 27.50 -4.83
C LEU A 591 -30.67 28.69 -4.31
N SER A 592 -31.59 28.45 -3.38
CA SER A 592 -32.37 29.52 -2.75
C SER A 592 -31.48 30.41 -1.88
N LEU A 593 -31.86 31.68 -1.74
CA LEU A 593 -31.22 32.62 -0.80
C LEU A 593 -31.25 32.07 0.64
N ASP A 594 -32.35 31.41 1.02
CA ASP A 594 -32.50 30.78 2.33
C ASP A 594 -31.42 29.72 2.60
N PHE A 595 -31.04 28.93 1.60
CA PHE A 595 -30.00 27.91 1.75
C PHE A 595 -28.63 28.52 2.08
N LYS A 596 -28.28 29.67 1.48
CA LYS A 596 -27.02 30.37 1.80
C LYS A 596 -27.02 30.89 3.23
N GLU A 597 -28.16 31.40 3.72
CA GLU A 597 -28.27 31.90 5.10
C GLU A 597 -28.26 30.77 6.14
N ASP A 598 -28.90 29.64 5.84
CA ASP A 598 -28.88 28.45 6.70
C ASP A 598 -27.47 27.85 6.75
N PHE A 599 -26.77 27.78 5.62
CA PHE A 599 -25.37 27.34 5.55
C PHE A 599 -24.46 28.18 6.46
N LYS A 600 -24.58 29.51 6.44
CA LYS A 600 -23.79 30.42 7.30
C LYS A 600 -23.97 30.11 8.78
N LYS A 601 -25.21 29.84 9.21
CA LYS A 601 -25.54 29.52 10.60
C LYS A 601 -25.04 28.13 10.99
N GLU A 602 -25.29 27.13 10.15
CA GLU A 602 -24.95 25.73 10.42
C GLU A 602 -23.44 25.52 10.50
N VAL A 603 -22.68 26.07 9.54
CA VAL A 603 -21.21 25.98 9.54
C VAL A 603 -20.63 26.59 10.81
N LEU A 604 -21.08 27.79 11.19
CA LEU A 604 -20.57 28.44 12.40
C LEU A 604 -20.88 27.61 13.65
N GLY A 605 -22.08 27.04 13.76
CA GLY A 605 -22.45 26.17 14.88
C GLY A 605 -21.62 24.88 14.93
N LYS A 606 -21.34 24.25 13.78
CA LYS A 606 -20.51 23.05 13.72
C LYS A 606 -19.03 23.33 14.03
N ILE A 607 -18.48 24.43 13.52
CA ILE A 607 -17.10 24.86 13.85
C ILE A 607 -16.99 25.09 15.37
N GLU A 608 -17.94 25.82 15.95
CA GLU A 608 -17.98 26.06 17.39
C GLU A 608 -18.03 24.76 18.19
N GLN A 609 -18.90 23.83 17.82
CA GLN A 609 -19.01 22.55 18.52
C GLN A 609 -17.69 21.75 18.47
N GLN A 610 -17.04 21.69 17.30
CA GLN A 610 -15.76 20.98 17.17
C GLN A 610 -14.65 21.64 17.99
N VAL A 611 -14.61 22.97 18.04
CA VAL A 611 -13.64 23.72 18.85
C VAL A 611 -13.89 23.53 20.34
N ILE A 612 -15.15 23.56 20.80
CA ILE A 612 -15.49 23.31 22.20
C ILE A 612 -15.04 21.91 22.63
N ILE A 613 -15.32 20.88 21.81
CA ILE A 613 -14.86 19.51 22.08
C ILE A 613 -13.34 19.44 22.17
N ALA A 614 -12.61 20.12 21.28
CA ALA A 614 -11.15 20.15 21.30
C ALA A 614 -10.61 20.84 22.57
N LEU A 615 -11.24 21.92 23.01
CA LEU A 615 -10.89 22.63 24.24
C LEU A 615 -11.14 21.77 25.50
N GLU A 616 -12.28 21.09 25.57
CA GLU A 616 -12.66 20.24 26.71
C GLU A 616 -11.79 18.98 26.82
N THR A 617 -11.55 18.30 25.70
CA THR A 617 -10.78 17.04 25.69
C THR A 617 -9.27 17.26 25.67
N ASN A 618 -8.80 18.48 25.39
CA ASN A 618 -7.40 18.82 25.13
C ASN A 618 -6.77 18.01 23.98
N LYS A 619 -7.59 17.38 23.14
CA LYS A 619 -7.19 16.63 21.94
C LYS A 619 -7.54 17.43 20.70
N LYS A 620 -6.77 17.26 19.62
CA LYS A 620 -7.06 17.87 18.30
C LYS A 620 -7.11 19.41 18.29
N LEU A 621 -6.40 20.07 19.21
CA LEU A 621 -6.31 21.55 19.23
C LEU A 621 -5.75 22.12 17.92
N ASP A 622 -4.84 21.40 17.26
CA ASP A 622 -4.24 21.83 15.98
C ASP A 622 -5.27 21.80 14.83
N ILE A 623 -6.22 20.86 14.88
CA ILE A 623 -7.34 20.80 13.93
C ILE A 623 -8.30 21.97 14.18
N ALA A 624 -8.61 22.26 15.45
CA ALA A 624 -9.43 23.40 15.83
C ALA A 624 -8.81 24.74 15.40
N ASP A 625 -7.50 24.92 15.61
CA ASP A 625 -6.73 26.07 15.14
C ASP A 625 -6.79 26.21 13.61
N LYS A 626 -6.56 25.12 12.88
CA LYS A 626 -6.65 25.11 11.41
C LYS A 626 -8.05 25.49 10.93
N LEU A 627 -9.10 24.92 11.50
CA LEU A 627 -10.50 25.21 11.12
C LEU A 627 -10.86 26.69 11.33
N LEU A 628 -10.42 27.28 12.45
CA LEU A 628 -10.66 28.69 12.76
C LEU A 628 -9.89 29.61 11.81
N LYS A 629 -8.64 29.29 11.49
CA LYS A 629 -7.84 30.02 10.49
C LYS A 629 -8.41 29.92 9.08
N GLU A 630 -8.85 28.74 8.65
CA GLU A 630 -9.53 28.54 7.37
C GLU A 630 -10.81 29.37 7.29
N TYR A 631 -11.62 29.40 8.36
CA TYR A 631 -12.82 30.23 8.40
C TYR A 631 -12.47 31.73 8.36
N ALA A 632 -11.41 32.17 9.03
CA ALA A 632 -11.02 33.58 9.08
C ALA A 632 -10.44 34.07 7.75
N ASN A 633 -9.57 33.28 7.12
CA ASN A 633 -8.70 33.73 6.03
C ASN A 633 -9.13 33.23 4.64
N ASP A 634 -9.62 31.98 4.55
CA ASP A 634 -9.84 31.30 3.26
C ASP A 634 -11.32 31.19 2.87
N PHE A 635 -12.22 31.38 3.83
CA PHE A 635 -13.65 31.30 3.61
C PHE A 635 -14.15 32.45 2.74
N PRO A 636 -15.07 32.21 1.77
CA PRO A 636 -15.64 33.27 0.96
C PRO A 636 -16.31 34.34 1.82
N SER A 637 -15.97 35.61 1.62
CA SER A 637 -16.49 36.74 2.42
C SER A 637 -18.01 36.88 2.34
N SER A 638 -18.62 36.48 1.20
CA SER A 638 -20.06 36.39 0.99
C SER A 638 -20.77 35.39 1.93
N LEU A 639 -20.03 34.40 2.44
CA LEU A 639 -20.49 33.34 3.34
C LEU A 639 -19.99 33.53 4.77
N GLN A 640 -19.32 34.63 5.08
CA GLN A 640 -18.96 35.02 6.44
C GLN A 640 -19.98 36.03 6.99
N THR A 641 -20.28 35.93 8.28
CA THR A 641 -21.05 36.96 8.99
C THR A 641 -20.12 37.73 9.94
N LYS A 642 -20.37 39.03 10.15
CA LYS A 642 -19.61 39.83 11.14
C LYS A 642 -19.63 39.18 12.53
N LYS A 643 -20.81 38.69 12.96
CA LYS A 643 -20.99 37.95 14.21
C LYS A 643 -20.14 36.67 14.23
N GLY A 644 -20.07 35.94 13.13
CA GLY A 644 -19.25 34.75 12.99
C GLY A 644 -17.75 35.05 13.07
N GLN A 645 -17.28 36.11 12.42
CA GLN A 645 -15.88 36.55 12.51
C GLN A 645 -15.47 36.90 13.95
N THR A 646 -16.28 37.70 14.66
CA THR A 646 -16.03 38.03 16.07
C THR A 646 -16.01 36.77 16.95
N LYS A 647 -16.92 35.83 16.70
CA LYS A 647 -17.00 34.57 17.45
C LYS A 647 -15.80 33.67 17.20
N VAL A 648 -15.38 33.54 15.94
CA VAL A 648 -14.19 32.76 15.55
C VAL A 648 -12.92 33.37 16.13
N ALA A 649 -12.77 34.70 16.12
CA ALA A 649 -11.64 35.37 16.78
C ALA A 649 -11.59 35.08 18.30
N ALA A 650 -12.75 35.10 18.98
CA ALA A 650 -12.83 34.75 20.40
C ALA A 650 -12.48 33.28 20.67
N LEU A 651 -12.95 32.36 19.83
CA LEU A 651 -12.61 30.94 19.91
C LEU A 651 -11.11 30.69 19.63
N GLN A 652 -10.53 31.38 18.64
CA GLN A 652 -9.11 31.29 18.31
C GLN A 652 -8.25 31.71 19.50
N ARG A 653 -8.62 32.78 20.20
CA ARG A 653 -7.94 33.19 21.42
C ARG A 653 -7.94 32.08 22.47
N LYS A 654 -9.08 31.44 22.72
CA LYS A 654 -9.18 30.31 23.67
C LYS A 654 -8.33 29.10 23.27
N VAL A 655 -8.32 28.75 21.98
CA VAL A 655 -7.47 27.67 21.46
C VAL A 655 -6.00 28.00 21.65
N ASN A 656 -5.60 29.24 21.34
CA ASN A 656 -4.23 29.69 21.55
C ASN A 656 -3.83 29.63 23.03
N GLU A 657 -4.67 30.14 23.94
CA GLU A 657 -4.44 30.07 25.39
C GLU A 657 -4.25 28.63 25.88
N ARG A 658 -5.08 27.69 25.39
CA ARG A 658 -4.99 26.27 25.77
C ARG A 658 -3.76 25.57 25.18
N GLN A 659 -3.38 25.87 23.95
CA GLN A 659 -2.15 25.36 23.34
C GLN A 659 -0.90 25.86 24.07
N ASP A 660 -0.90 27.14 24.47
CA ASP A 660 0.17 27.76 25.24
C ASP A 660 0.35 27.08 26.61
N GLU A 661 -0.76 26.92 27.34
CA GLU A 661 -0.81 26.20 28.61
C GLU A 661 -0.27 24.77 28.49
N ARG A 662 -0.71 24.03 27.46
CA ARG A 662 -0.26 22.65 27.21
C ARG A 662 1.25 22.57 27.01
N LEU A 663 1.83 23.47 26.22
CA LEU A 663 3.27 23.51 25.97
C LEU A 663 4.04 23.92 27.23
N TYR A 664 3.49 24.84 28.04
CA TYR A 664 4.07 25.24 29.30
C TYR A 664 4.10 24.10 30.32
N GLU A 665 2.98 23.40 30.50
CA GLU A 665 2.91 22.26 31.43
C GLU A 665 3.83 21.12 30.99
N ALA A 666 4.06 20.93 29.68
CA ALA A 666 5.09 20.02 29.20
C ALA A 666 6.51 20.48 29.61
N ALA A 667 6.85 21.77 29.43
CA ALA A 667 8.13 22.31 29.88
C ALA A 667 8.33 22.15 31.40
N LYS A 668 7.27 22.36 32.19
CA LYS A 668 7.26 22.20 33.64
C LYS A 668 7.35 20.76 34.12
N ARG A 669 6.75 19.81 33.38
CA ARG A 669 6.78 18.38 33.68
C ARG A 669 8.16 17.78 33.39
N TYR A 670 8.71 18.04 32.21
CA TYR A 670 9.94 17.39 31.74
C TYR A 670 11.22 18.13 32.12
N LYS A 671 11.17 19.45 32.34
CA LYS A 671 12.28 20.27 32.84
C LYS A 671 13.60 20.12 32.06
N ASN A 672 13.51 19.85 30.76
CA ASN A 672 14.67 19.69 29.89
C ASN A 672 14.71 20.76 28.79
N LEU A 673 15.86 20.88 28.13
CA LEU A 673 16.12 21.95 27.17
C LEU A 673 15.17 21.88 25.97
N GLU A 674 14.85 20.67 25.51
CA GLU A 674 13.96 20.43 24.37
C GLU A 674 12.56 21.00 24.60
N HIS A 675 11.91 20.65 25.70
CA HIS A 675 10.53 21.09 25.97
C HIS A 675 10.46 22.59 26.28
N VAL A 676 11.47 23.12 26.96
CA VAL A 676 11.63 24.56 27.20
C VAL A 676 11.78 25.32 25.88
N GLN A 677 12.60 24.83 24.95
CA GLN A 677 12.75 25.44 23.63
C GLN A 677 11.48 25.30 22.80
N LYS A 678 10.82 24.15 22.84
CA LYS A 678 9.56 23.89 22.13
C LYS A 678 8.49 24.89 22.55
N TYR A 679 8.35 25.17 23.85
CA TYR A 679 7.47 26.23 24.34
C TYR A 679 7.87 27.61 23.78
N LEU A 680 9.12 28.04 23.94
CA LEU A 680 9.59 29.35 23.50
C LEU A 680 9.49 29.59 21.98
N GLN A 681 9.42 28.52 21.18
CA GLN A 681 9.31 28.60 19.73
C GLN A 681 7.88 28.45 19.21
N LYS A 682 7.09 27.54 19.81
CA LYS A 682 5.79 27.11 19.25
C LYS A 682 4.59 27.60 20.03
N ALA A 683 4.77 28.08 21.26
CA ALA A 683 3.64 28.57 22.06
C ALA A 683 3.08 29.86 21.43
N PRO A 684 1.77 29.92 21.14
CA PRO A 684 1.19 30.98 20.31
C PRO A 684 1.12 32.34 21.01
N LEU A 685 1.07 32.37 22.34
CA LEU A 685 0.95 33.59 23.16
C LEU A 685 2.19 33.83 24.04
N GLN A 686 2.91 32.77 24.38
CA GLN A 686 4.10 32.74 25.23
C GLN A 686 3.91 33.45 26.57
N ILE A 687 2.77 33.22 27.23
CA ILE A 687 2.37 33.96 28.45
C ILE A 687 3.42 33.82 29.56
N MET A 688 3.94 32.61 29.76
CA MET A 688 4.99 32.27 30.74
C MET A 688 6.43 32.34 30.17
N SER A 689 6.65 33.11 29.09
CA SER A 689 7.97 33.20 28.43
C SER A 689 9.09 33.64 29.36
N LYS A 690 8.82 34.58 30.27
CA LYS A 690 9.81 35.11 31.21
C LYS A 690 10.34 34.01 32.14
N GLU A 691 9.44 33.21 32.71
CA GLU A 691 9.76 32.12 33.63
C GLU A 691 10.49 30.99 32.89
N VAL A 692 9.99 30.62 31.71
CA VAL A 692 10.60 29.57 30.88
C VAL A 692 11.97 29.99 30.35
N PHE A 693 12.18 31.26 30.01
CA PHE A 693 13.48 31.79 29.61
C PHE A 693 14.48 31.79 30.77
N ALA A 694 14.06 32.16 31.97
CA ALA A 694 14.89 32.05 33.17
C ALA A 694 15.29 30.58 33.44
N TYR A 695 14.36 29.64 33.26
CA TYR A 695 14.64 28.21 33.39
C TYR A 695 15.59 27.69 32.30
N LYS A 696 15.46 28.18 31.06
CA LYS A 696 16.41 27.90 29.97
C LYS A 696 17.82 28.37 30.33
N ALA A 697 17.95 29.59 30.87
CA ALA A 697 19.22 30.13 31.30
C ALA A 697 19.86 29.27 32.41
N PHE A 698 19.05 28.77 33.35
CA PHE A 698 19.49 27.78 34.33
C PHE A 698 19.99 26.49 33.68
N LEU A 699 19.21 25.86 32.79
CA LEU A 699 19.61 24.62 32.12
C LEU A 699 20.93 24.78 31.36
N ASN A 700 21.13 25.91 30.67
CA ASN A 700 22.40 26.21 29.99
C ASN A 700 23.56 26.38 31.00
N SER A 701 23.31 26.96 32.17
CA SER A 701 24.34 27.14 33.21
C SER A 701 24.76 25.85 33.89
N VAL A 702 23.91 24.82 33.87
CA VAL A 702 24.20 23.48 34.41
C VAL A 702 24.47 22.45 33.32
N ASP A 703 24.72 22.92 32.09
CA ASP A 703 25.10 22.06 30.98
C ASP A 703 26.39 21.28 31.32
N PRO A 704 26.49 19.98 30.97
CA PRO A 704 27.67 19.16 31.24
C PRO A 704 29.01 19.76 30.82
N SER A 705 29.01 20.60 29.79
CA SER A 705 30.21 21.22 29.24
C SER A 705 30.57 22.56 29.89
N THR A 706 29.64 23.18 30.64
CA THR A 706 29.81 24.52 31.22
C THR A 706 30.74 24.48 32.43
N THR A 707 31.76 25.33 32.40
CA THR A 707 32.71 25.48 33.51
C THR A 707 32.17 26.44 34.58
N LEU A 708 32.06 25.98 35.83
CA LEU A 708 31.58 26.78 36.97
C LEU A 708 32.78 27.29 37.78
N HIS A 709 32.89 28.61 37.97
CA HIS A 709 34.11 29.26 38.50
C HIS A 709 34.05 29.67 39.98
N LYS A 710 32.95 29.44 40.69
CA LYS A 710 32.70 29.96 42.05
C LYS A 710 32.18 28.90 43.02
N LEU A 711 32.67 27.68 42.91
CA LEU A 711 32.21 26.56 43.73
C LEU A 711 32.95 26.49 45.06
N GLN A 712 32.27 26.16 46.15
CA GLN A 712 32.87 25.86 47.45
C GLN A 712 32.21 24.63 48.06
N LEU A 713 33.01 23.71 48.60
CA LEU A 713 32.53 22.60 49.41
C LEU A 713 32.28 23.12 50.81
N LYS A 714 31.05 22.99 51.30
CA LYS A 714 30.66 23.31 52.68
C LYS A 714 30.50 22.04 53.48
N LEU A 715 31.16 22.00 54.63
CA LEU A 715 30.96 20.98 55.65
C LEU A 715 29.91 21.48 56.64
N LEU A 716 28.71 20.92 56.58
CA LEU A 716 27.58 21.41 57.36
C LEU A 716 27.63 20.90 58.80
N GLN A 717 27.64 19.57 58.97
CA GLN A 717 27.55 18.95 60.28
C GLN A 717 28.11 17.52 60.28
N ILE A 718 28.38 17.01 61.48
CA ILE A 718 28.75 15.62 61.74
C ILE A 718 27.84 15.04 62.80
N HIS A 719 27.26 13.90 62.50
CA HIS A 719 26.50 13.08 63.44
C HIS A 719 27.40 11.96 63.95
N TRP A 720 27.85 12.08 65.18
CA TRP A 720 28.63 11.07 65.88
C TRP A 720 27.75 9.92 66.33
N LYS A 721 28.29 8.71 66.33
CA LYS A 721 27.61 7.53 66.84
C LYS A 721 28.30 7.02 68.10
N ASP A 722 29.38 6.27 67.93
CA ASP A 722 30.08 5.55 68.99
C ASP A 722 31.47 6.17 69.27
N VAL A 723 31.59 7.50 69.17
CA VAL A 723 32.82 8.26 69.47
C VAL A 723 32.56 9.25 70.60
N ASN A 724 33.43 9.26 71.61
CA ASN A 724 33.39 10.21 72.71
C ASN A 724 34.80 10.60 73.08
N ASP A 725 35.25 11.69 72.48
CA ASP A 725 36.62 12.15 72.61
C ASP A 725 36.70 13.66 72.44
N TYR A 726 37.72 14.25 73.06
CA TYR A 726 38.03 15.66 72.97
C TYR A 726 39.13 15.86 71.94
N ASP A 727 39.18 17.05 71.35
CA ASP A 727 40.28 17.45 70.50
C ASP A 727 40.49 16.73 69.15
N ASN A 728 39.43 16.18 68.57
CA ASN A 728 39.48 15.60 67.22
C ASN A 728 39.88 16.64 66.16
N THR A 729 40.70 16.19 65.21
CA THR A 729 41.12 16.94 64.03
C THR A 729 40.45 16.38 62.78
N ILE A 730 39.77 17.25 62.05
CA ILE A 730 39.05 16.91 60.83
C ILE A 730 39.78 17.52 59.64
N SER A 731 40.14 16.66 58.69
CA SER A 731 40.73 17.05 57.42
C SER A 731 39.84 16.59 56.27
N VAL A 732 39.36 17.55 55.46
CA VAL A 732 38.63 17.26 54.21
C VAL A 732 39.54 17.57 53.03
N PHE A 733 39.62 16.63 52.10
CA PHE A 733 40.39 16.70 50.87
C PHE A 733 39.44 16.71 49.67
N LEU A 734 39.67 17.63 48.74
CA LEU A 734 38.96 17.73 47.48
C LEU A 734 39.96 17.42 46.37
N ASN A 735 39.72 16.36 45.59
CA ASN A 735 40.62 15.85 44.55
C ASN A 735 42.06 15.69 45.06
N GLY A 736 42.20 15.12 46.27
CA GLY A 736 43.50 14.88 46.94
C GLY A 736 44.13 16.11 47.62
N LYS A 737 43.62 17.32 47.44
CA LYS A 737 44.12 18.53 48.10
C LYS A 737 43.33 18.82 49.38
N ARG A 738 44.01 19.02 50.52
CA ARG A 738 43.35 19.41 51.78
C ARG A 738 42.72 20.80 51.63
N VAL A 739 41.41 20.90 51.84
CA VAL A 739 40.61 22.11 51.64
C VAL A 739 39.91 22.61 52.90
N ILE A 740 39.62 21.73 53.85
CA ILE A 740 39.08 22.10 55.17
C ILE A 740 39.95 21.41 56.22
N TYR A 741 40.28 22.17 57.27
CA TYR A 741 41.04 21.68 58.41
C TYR A 741 40.49 22.36 59.66
N ASN A 742 39.96 21.56 60.59
CA ASN A 742 39.44 22.05 61.85
C ASN A 742 39.97 21.15 62.96
N ASN A 743 40.58 21.74 63.98
CA ASN A 743 41.09 21.04 65.14
C ASN A 743 40.24 21.40 66.37
N LYS A 744 40.30 20.57 67.40
CA LYS A 744 39.54 20.77 68.65
C LYS A 744 38.04 20.49 68.56
N ILE A 745 37.65 19.50 67.76
CA ILE A 745 36.24 19.09 67.66
C ILE A 745 35.94 18.05 68.74
N HIS A 746 35.02 18.37 69.63
CA HIS A 746 34.63 17.48 70.73
C HIS A 746 33.52 16.53 70.30
N ALA A 747 33.85 15.28 70.01
CA ALA A 747 32.88 14.24 69.69
C ALA A 747 32.20 13.76 70.98
N LYS A 748 30.88 13.59 70.94
CA LYS A 748 30.10 13.03 72.04
C LYS A 748 29.21 11.92 71.49
N TYR A 749 28.98 10.87 72.29
CA TYR A 749 28.11 9.77 71.91
C TYR A 749 26.75 10.26 71.41
N TYR A 750 26.37 9.79 70.22
CA TYR A 750 25.08 10.08 69.58
C TYR A 750 24.74 11.58 69.47
N SER A 751 25.75 12.45 69.31
CA SER A 751 25.55 13.90 69.14
C SER A 751 25.69 14.38 67.70
N SER A 752 25.16 15.56 67.41
CA SER A 752 25.45 16.30 66.17
C SER A 752 26.21 17.58 66.50
N ILE A 753 27.15 17.95 65.62
CA ILE A 753 27.90 19.20 65.71
C ILE A 753 27.81 19.89 64.36
N GLU A 754 27.37 21.15 64.36
CA GLU A 754 27.47 22.03 63.20
C GLU A 754 28.88 22.60 63.10
N LEU A 755 29.47 22.52 61.91
CA LEU A 755 30.83 22.99 61.65
C LEU A 755 30.82 24.23 60.75
N ASN A 756 29.94 24.25 59.74
CA ASN A 756 29.82 25.34 58.76
C ASN A 756 31.15 25.77 58.11
N ASP A 757 32.13 24.88 58.05
CA ASP A 757 33.43 25.13 57.44
C ASP A 757 33.30 25.13 55.90
N THR A 758 34.08 25.95 55.22
CA THR A 758 33.99 26.11 53.76
C THR A 758 35.36 26.00 53.10
N SER A 759 35.42 25.33 51.96
CA SER A 759 36.64 25.24 51.17
C SER A 759 36.98 26.58 50.49
N PRO A 760 38.23 26.76 50.05
CA PRO A 760 38.55 27.72 49.00
C PRO A 760 37.70 27.49 47.75
N VAL A 761 37.54 28.55 46.94
CA VAL A 761 36.82 28.46 45.67
C VAL A 761 37.54 27.51 44.71
N PHE A 762 36.79 26.64 44.05
CA PHE A 762 37.29 25.76 43.01
C PHE A 762 36.45 25.85 41.72
N VAL A 763 37.02 25.30 40.65
CA VAL A 763 36.45 25.30 39.31
C VAL A 763 36.20 23.85 38.90
N ALA A 764 35.00 23.57 38.40
CA ALA A 764 34.63 22.25 37.88
C ALA A 764 33.44 22.36 36.92
N LYS A 765 33.27 21.36 36.07
CA LYS A 765 32.07 21.16 35.25
C LYS A 765 31.07 20.25 35.98
N PRO A 766 29.75 20.33 35.70
CA PRO A 766 28.75 19.48 36.32
C PRO A 766 29.06 17.97 36.26
N ASN A 767 29.62 17.49 35.14
CA ASN A 767 29.97 16.08 34.94
C ASN A 767 31.39 15.70 35.40
N ASP A 768 32.21 16.64 35.87
CA ASP A 768 33.52 16.30 36.39
C ASP A 768 33.36 15.42 37.64
N GLN A 769 34.14 14.34 37.71
CA GLN A 769 34.19 13.48 38.90
C GLN A 769 34.94 14.22 40.01
N ILE A 770 34.25 14.44 41.12
CA ILE A 770 34.78 15.12 42.30
C ILE A 770 35.02 14.08 43.39
N THR A 771 36.27 13.94 43.81
CA THR A 771 36.65 13.08 44.93
C THR A 771 36.67 13.91 46.22
N VAL A 772 35.82 13.54 47.18
CA VAL A 772 35.82 14.10 48.53
C VAL A 772 36.29 13.02 49.50
N THR A 773 37.40 13.28 50.18
CA THR A 773 37.93 12.40 51.23
C THR A 773 37.89 13.13 52.56
N VAL A 774 37.42 12.46 53.59
CA VAL A 774 37.36 12.95 54.97
C VAL A 774 38.24 12.05 55.82
N LYS A 775 39.02 12.66 56.70
CA LYS A 775 39.77 11.95 57.75
C LYS A 775 39.56 12.65 59.07
N ILE A 776 39.24 11.88 60.10
CA ILE A 776 39.08 12.35 61.47
C ILE A 776 40.03 11.54 62.34
N VAL A 777 40.98 12.24 62.97
CA VAL A 777 41.95 11.65 63.88
C VAL A 777 42.00 12.49 65.16
N ASN A 778 42.22 11.85 66.31
CA ASN A 778 42.74 12.59 67.46
C ASN A 778 44.27 12.46 67.43
N GLU A 779 44.94 13.60 67.34
CA GLU A 779 46.41 13.67 67.29
C GLU A 779 46.94 13.70 68.73
N ASP A 780 47.41 12.55 69.22
CA ASP A 780 47.94 12.39 70.57
C ASP A 780 49.47 12.20 70.54
N TRP A 781 50.17 12.48 71.64
CA TRP A 781 51.65 12.49 71.65
C TRP A 781 52.33 11.16 71.31
N PHE A 782 51.59 10.04 71.37
CA PHE A 782 52.15 8.70 71.15
C PHE A 782 51.54 7.98 69.94
N PHE A 783 50.24 8.15 69.67
CA PHE A 783 49.53 7.51 68.56
C PHE A 783 48.34 8.37 68.15
N ASP A 784 48.06 8.43 66.84
CA ASP A 784 46.85 9.07 66.32
C ASP A 784 45.69 8.06 66.35
N ASP A 785 44.62 8.37 67.07
CA ASP A 785 43.42 7.53 67.10
C ASP A 785 42.53 7.84 65.88
N ASP A 786 42.31 6.83 65.03
CA ASP A 786 41.43 6.93 63.85
C ASP A 786 39.95 6.88 64.25
N TYR A 787 39.30 8.04 64.21
CA TYR A 787 37.86 8.19 64.43
C TYR A 787 37.04 8.20 63.15
N GLY A 788 37.69 7.92 62.03
CA GLY A 788 37.06 7.45 60.82
C GLY A 788 37.45 8.26 59.59
N HIS A 789 37.47 7.54 58.48
CA HIS A 789 37.67 8.10 57.16
C HIS A 789 36.52 7.70 56.23
N ALA A 790 36.31 8.49 55.20
CA ALA A 790 35.36 8.21 54.13
C ALA A 790 35.87 8.84 52.84
N THR A 791 35.64 8.19 51.71
CA THR A 791 35.90 8.77 50.38
C THR A 791 34.69 8.52 49.49
N VAL A 792 34.33 9.51 48.69
CA VAL A 792 33.41 9.34 47.57
C VAL A 792 33.96 10.04 46.34
N GLU A 793 33.71 9.42 45.20
CA GLU A 793 33.93 9.99 43.89
C GLU A 793 32.59 9.99 43.15
N MET A 794 32.13 11.16 42.73
CA MET A 794 30.89 11.30 41.98
C MET A 794 30.87 12.58 41.15
N PRO A 795 29.99 12.68 40.15
CA PRO A 795 29.80 13.91 39.40
C PRO A 795 29.43 15.09 40.32
N LEU A 796 29.96 16.28 40.02
CA LEU A 796 29.67 17.51 40.77
C LEU A 796 28.16 17.76 40.92
N PHE A 797 27.35 17.50 39.88
CA PHE A 797 25.91 17.75 39.92
C PHE A 797 25.16 16.87 40.94
N GLU A 798 25.66 15.66 41.23
CA GLU A 798 25.10 14.80 42.29
C GLU A 798 25.53 15.32 43.67
N LEU A 799 26.80 15.71 43.82
CA LEU A 799 27.32 16.28 45.07
C LEU A 799 26.61 17.59 45.44
N ALA A 800 26.20 18.40 44.45
CA ALA A 800 25.49 19.66 44.64
C ALA A 800 24.05 19.50 45.17
N LYS A 801 23.45 18.30 45.14
CA LYS A 801 22.14 18.03 45.76
C LYS A 801 22.22 17.94 47.29
N GLY A 802 23.43 18.00 47.85
CA GLY A 802 23.72 17.69 49.24
C GLY A 802 24.03 16.20 49.37
N TYR A 803 25.12 15.87 50.06
CA TYR A 803 25.58 14.49 50.19
C TYR A 803 25.99 14.16 51.62
N SER A 804 25.88 12.88 52.00
CA SER A 804 26.30 12.40 53.31
C SER A 804 27.25 11.23 53.18
N LEU A 805 28.34 11.26 53.95
CA LEU A 805 29.36 10.21 53.98
C LEU A 805 29.33 9.48 55.32
N THR A 806 29.31 8.16 55.27
CA THR A 806 29.47 7.34 56.48
C THR A 806 30.94 7.19 56.81
N LEU A 807 31.33 7.63 58.01
CA LEU A 807 32.69 7.54 58.52
C LEU A 807 32.92 6.15 59.11
N ARG A 808 34.07 5.54 58.80
CA ARG A 808 34.49 4.24 59.34
C ARG A 808 35.96 4.27 59.72
N THR A 809 36.32 3.60 60.82
CA THR A 809 37.73 3.40 61.18
C THR A 809 38.42 2.42 60.22
N ASP A 810 39.74 2.29 60.30
CA ASP A 810 40.55 1.27 59.63
C ASP A 810 40.10 -0.17 59.93
N LYS A 811 39.40 -0.38 61.06
CA LYS A 811 38.79 -1.66 61.44
C LYS A 811 37.36 -1.83 60.88
N GLY A 812 36.88 -0.89 60.08
CA GLY A 812 35.55 -0.89 59.46
C GLY A 812 34.39 -0.48 60.38
N VAL A 813 34.69 -0.04 61.61
CA VAL A 813 33.68 0.35 62.61
C VAL A 813 33.07 1.70 62.23
N LYS A 814 31.74 1.79 62.15
CA LYS A 814 31.03 3.04 61.83
C LYS A 814 31.08 4.01 63.02
N THR A 815 31.69 5.16 62.83
CA THR A 815 31.89 6.19 63.88
C THR A 815 30.95 7.38 63.76
N GLY A 816 30.46 7.67 62.55
CA GLY A 816 29.52 8.77 62.33
C GLY A 816 29.06 8.92 60.89
N VAL A 817 28.34 10.02 60.61
CA VAL A 817 27.93 10.46 59.28
C VAL A 817 28.20 11.96 59.15
N ILE A 818 28.86 12.37 58.07
CA ILE A 818 29.22 13.76 57.79
C ILE A 818 28.44 14.28 56.58
N PHE A 819 28.01 15.55 56.61
CA PHE A 819 27.13 16.13 55.59
C PHE A 819 27.80 17.29 54.85
N PHE A 820 27.66 17.30 53.52
CA PHE A 820 28.25 18.28 52.62
C PHE A 820 27.21 18.95 51.74
N GLU A 821 27.48 20.19 51.34
CA GLU A 821 26.78 20.93 50.28
C GLU A 821 27.80 21.65 49.38
N ILE A 822 27.46 21.83 48.11
CA ILE A 822 28.23 22.70 47.21
C ILE A 822 27.58 24.09 47.16
N ALA A 823 28.25 25.09 47.71
CA ALA A 823 27.88 26.48 47.52
C ALA A 823 28.37 27.00 46.15
N GLY A 824 27.59 27.89 45.55
CA GLY A 824 27.88 28.48 44.24
C GLY A 824 27.37 27.67 43.04
N TYR A 825 26.78 26.49 43.26
CA TYR A 825 26.07 25.75 42.21
C TYR A 825 24.74 26.46 41.87
N PRO A 826 24.40 26.67 40.58
CA PRO A 826 23.15 27.33 40.19
C PRO A 826 21.91 26.61 40.75
N LYS A 827 20.94 27.38 41.27
CA LYS A 827 19.66 26.85 41.74
C LYS A 827 18.60 26.97 40.65
N ALA A 828 17.80 25.93 40.48
CA ALA A 828 16.70 25.93 39.51
C ALA A 828 15.67 27.02 39.87
N PRO A 829 15.35 27.96 38.96
CA PRO A 829 14.27 28.91 39.20
C PRO A 829 12.92 28.17 39.21
N PRO A 830 11.92 28.66 39.97
CA PRO A 830 10.62 28.03 40.01
C PRO A 830 9.87 28.22 38.67
N LEU A 831 9.18 27.17 38.22
CA LEU A 831 8.16 27.24 37.17
C LEU A 831 6.79 27.28 37.86
N PRO A 832 6.15 28.46 38.03
CA PRO A 832 4.91 28.59 38.79
C PRO A 832 3.72 27.90 38.09
N GLN A 833 2.56 27.87 38.75
CA GLN A 833 1.32 27.45 38.09
C GLN A 833 0.99 28.39 36.93
N TRP A 834 0.34 27.86 35.90
CA TRP A 834 -0.10 28.62 34.75
C TRP A 834 -0.92 29.84 35.17
N GLN A 835 -0.60 31.00 34.63
CA GLN A 835 -1.34 32.23 34.85
C GLN A 835 -2.27 32.46 33.66
N HIS A 836 -3.57 32.52 33.91
CA HIS A 836 -4.50 33.01 32.89
C HIS A 836 -4.17 34.47 32.60
N SER A 837 -4.15 34.86 31.32
CA SER A 837 -3.96 36.27 30.99
C SER A 837 -5.18 37.05 31.47
N ASP A 838 -5.06 37.77 32.57
CA ASP A 838 -6.10 38.70 33.05
C ASP A 838 -6.18 39.98 32.18
N VAL A 839 -5.56 39.98 31.00
CA VAL A 839 -5.68 41.06 30.02
C VAL A 839 -6.99 40.89 29.26
N LEU A 840 -8.09 41.35 29.87
CA LEU A 840 -9.35 41.66 29.20
C LEU A 840 -9.18 42.83 28.23
#